data_AF-A0A928X0W1-F1
#
_entry.id   AF-A0A928X0W1-F1
#
_cell.length_a   1.000
_cell.length_b   1.000
_cell.length_c   1.000
_cell.angle_alpha   90.00
_cell.angle_beta   90.00
_cell.angle_gamma   90.00
#
_symmetry.space_group_name_H-M   'P 1'
#
loop_
_entity.id
_entity.type
_entity.pdbx_description
1 polymer ?
#
loop_
_entity_poly.entity_id
_entity_poly.type
_entity_poly.pdbx_seq_one_letter_code
_entity_poly.pdbx_strand_id
1 'polypeptide(L)'
;ESFYHFNGAPLKEEEKKQFIQAWGDILSSDKDQRSFVETLEPLVCYSRKVAKLCENVFLLALISQIQLLDGMLPIRRIDVYRRAIELMVEQQRQGRGLPLTVNEVYPHLEHLAYCMRSEGSQYWSETKIIRAIEELREHEEEAELKRRSPSMLLDAVMRRLGVLNVAGGSEVDQRGYERRVIQFFHQSFQEYFAAQALRHGRGVYDGTGILDRLREKVHGIPIVERKIESLGMGTETEPVTASQWQEVVRMCISGLSHKEENQNRRDKADADDAMLMLLPSAGTSPRDSRALAVFALQCLADEPELTEETVYTILDIAIDCVSDLDGMNTKQNTLMDEAFYAVMQSCYRDLCTRRLLHSYIQSRDQRRHKIGCIFSLCGSSESLNADNAARILRPTLNRIKSNEKPDNQVAAALQLVDIFYRPQGQNSNIRIDFLDAKLLQETVSTLLEAATGRIKGHAALQGAALWALSWLVTAKVCQPNKIYAFDSLQLDYLREIIIDEKKDSFARGWAASILGSYIAYEPVFTQVDWVYEWAVVADGGKPQKHLPVAKRINHNKDVIVLRHLLVSNVPIKVKERVALSLGRLNHFSDEVLIPLLNIFQDDLSWNKERDEALIYLVLSGSAKVDSVFLQGAARIVDDTDLSQYGFPARCHLALMGRGYWKSLYHQLNLCLGSQADIDSYAYALAGIEDSKGREVLISVTNHQKEKVQIAVSKAVTKFVEWTYAVKKPVCDQVNWLSEWATVATGYKPHWQLPMAKVNTNRKKTEVIKSLILEWPQVVYWFDQWMVDEDEIPQQVLLDTSSLENSTDEQVLARLLSSKLPIEVKNNVAIIMGRLGYFVSGMIEPLLHIFKYEPHANIRRDEALVYLVLMGGTEVISALIEGLSVPRKETDKYNFPSHCLLGLIGIGDLNALQELLTSENEKFVTAAAYALAGNADIQGKRILLSTSAAEVDMVREAVSRALDKTNEWRLPER
;
A
#
# COMPACT_ATOMS: atom_id res chain seq x y z
N GLU A 1 24.33 -3.97 -8.51
CA GLU A 1 24.53 -3.30 -7.21
C GLU A 1 23.51 -2.18 -7.09
N SER A 2 22.54 -2.30 -6.18
CA SER A 2 21.48 -1.30 -6.00
C SER A 2 21.97 -0.20 -5.07
N PHE A 3 22.27 0.98 -5.61
CA PHE A 3 22.47 2.18 -4.80
C PHE A 3 21.15 2.54 -4.12
N TYR A 4 21.12 2.56 -2.79
CA TYR A 4 19.98 3.06 -2.03
C TYR A 4 19.93 4.58 -2.17
N HIS A 5 18.89 5.08 -2.83
CA HIS A 5 18.63 6.52 -2.93
C HIS A 5 17.89 6.97 -1.66
N PHE A 6 18.53 7.83 -0.86
CA PHE A 6 17.89 8.48 0.28
C PHE A 6 17.45 9.88 -0.14
N ASN A 7 16.14 10.13 -0.13
CA ASN A 7 15.59 11.46 -0.33
C ASN A 7 15.48 12.15 1.05
N GLY A 8 16.14 13.30 1.19
CA GLY A 8 15.95 14.15 2.38
C GLY A 8 14.56 14.75 2.37
N ALA A 9 13.76 14.47 3.40
CA ALA A 9 12.43 15.05 3.54
C ALA A 9 12.51 16.55 3.91
N PRO A 10 11.52 17.37 3.50
CA PRO A 10 11.35 18.72 4.02
C PRO A 10 11.29 18.74 5.54
N LEU A 11 11.92 19.75 6.16
CA LEU A 11 11.86 19.92 7.62
C LEU A 11 10.42 20.17 8.09
N LYS A 12 10.01 19.42 9.13
CA LYS A 12 8.74 19.61 9.84
C LYS A 12 8.82 20.77 10.83
N GLU A 13 7.66 21.19 11.34
CA GLU A 13 7.57 22.28 12.31
C GLU A 13 8.46 22.05 13.54
N GLU A 14 8.42 20.84 14.11
CA GLU A 14 9.18 20.46 15.30
C GLU A 14 10.69 20.48 15.04
N GLU A 15 11.12 20.05 13.86
CA GLU A 15 12.53 20.03 13.46
C GLU A 15 13.05 21.46 13.25
N LYS A 16 12.22 22.36 12.69
CA LYS A 16 12.53 23.80 12.59
C LYS A 16 12.67 24.42 13.98
N LYS A 17 11.75 24.12 14.91
CA LYS A 17 11.82 24.60 16.31
C LYS A 17 13.09 24.15 17.00
N GLN A 18 13.42 22.85 16.89
CA GLN A 18 14.65 22.30 17.46
C GLN A 18 15.90 22.97 16.90
N PHE A 19 15.94 23.21 15.57
CA PHE A 19 17.05 23.91 14.94
C PHE A 19 17.19 25.34 15.48
N ILE A 20 16.10 26.12 15.55
CA ILE A 20 16.13 27.50 16.05
C ILE A 20 16.56 27.56 17.51
N GLN A 21 16.08 26.64 18.34
CA GLN A 21 16.47 26.56 19.74
C GLN A 21 17.97 26.29 19.86
N ALA A 22 18.47 25.25 19.18
CA ALA A 22 19.89 24.90 19.18
C ALA A 22 20.77 26.03 18.64
N TRP A 23 20.30 26.78 17.63
CA TRP A 23 20.99 27.95 17.10
C TRP A 23 21.04 29.09 18.12
N GLY A 24 19.93 29.33 18.82
CA GLY A 24 19.85 30.32 19.91
C GLY A 24 20.81 29.99 21.06
N ASP A 25 20.93 28.71 21.43
CA ASP A 25 21.79 28.24 22.54
C ASP A 25 23.30 28.53 22.29
N ILE A 26 23.70 28.75 21.03
CA ILE A 26 25.08 29.11 20.66
C ILE A 26 25.37 30.60 20.94
N LEU A 27 24.34 31.44 21.07
CA LEU A 27 24.50 32.87 21.30
C LEU A 27 24.98 33.15 22.72
N SER A 28 25.95 34.05 22.87
CA SER A 28 26.72 34.23 24.12
C SER A 28 25.96 34.90 25.28
N SER A 29 24.71 35.34 25.09
CA SER A 29 23.91 35.95 26.16
C SER A 29 22.47 35.42 26.19
N ASP A 30 21.97 35.10 27.39
CA ASP A 30 20.60 34.60 27.61
C ASP A 30 19.53 35.56 27.06
N LYS A 31 19.80 36.87 27.10
CA LYS A 31 18.87 37.89 26.60
C LYS A 31 18.79 37.88 25.08
N ASP A 32 19.93 37.73 24.40
CA ASP A 32 19.99 37.67 22.94
C ASP A 32 19.42 36.34 22.43
N GLN A 33 19.66 35.23 23.14
CA GLN A 33 19.06 33.92 22.88
C GLN A 33 17.52 34.00 22.88
N ARG A 34 16.91 34.45 23.99
CA ARG A 34 15.44 34.51 24.09
C ARG A 34 14.84 35.42 23.04
N SER A 35 15.41 36.62 22.87
CA SER A 35 14.93 37.58 21.87
C SER A 35 15.01 37.01 20.45
N PHE A 36 16.06 36.27 20.12
CA PHE A 36 16.23 35.65 18.80
C PHE A 36 15.19 34.55 18.56
N VAL A 37 15.05 33.60 19.49
CA VAL A 37 14.11 32.47 19.37
C VAL A 37 12.67 32.97 19.33
N GLU A 38 12.28 33.88 20.23
CA GLU A 38 10.93 34.46 20.30
C GLU A 38 10.55 35.22 19.01
N THR A 39 11.53 35.81 18.33
CA THR A 39 11.29 36.55 17.07
C THR A 39 11.26 35.62 15.86
N LEU A 40 12.19 34.68 15.77
CA LEU A 40 12.40 33.88 14.55
C LEU A 40 11.51 32.64 14.49
N GLU A 41 11.27 31.96 15.61
CA GLU A 41 10.47 30.73 15.64
C GLU A 41 9.08 30.92 14.99
N PRO A 42 8.30 31.96 15.33
CA PRO A 42 6.98 32.14 14.72
C PRO A 42 7.06 32.37 13.21
N LEU A 43 8.12 33.03 12.73
CA LEU A 43 8.31 33.30 11.31
C LEU A 43 8.67 32.02 10.55
N VAL A 44 9.60 31.21 11.06
CA VAL A 44 10.01 29.97 10.37
C VAL A 44 8.99 28.83 10.50
N CYS A 45 8.11 28.87 11.50
CA CYS A 45 7.08 27.85 11.69
C CYS A 45 5.76 28.22 11.03
N TYR A 46 5.34 29.49 11.12
CA TYR A 46 3.96 29.89 10.81
C TYR A 46 3.82 30.94 9.70
N SER A 47 4.86 31.71 9.39
CA SER A 47 4.80 32.62 8.24
C SER A 47 4.91 31.83 6.94
N ARG A 48 3.81 31.70 6.18
CA ARG A 48 3.75 30.91 4.93
C ARG A 48 4.99 31.07 4.04
N LYS A 49 5.45 32.31 3.82
CA LYS A 49 6.59 32.61 2.93
C LYS A 49 7.92 32.13 3.52
N VAL A 50 8.19 32.47 4.78
CA VAL A 50 9.47 32.13 5.43
C VAL A 50 9.51 30.64 5.79
N ALA A 51 8.42 30.09 6.29
CA ALA A 51 8.30 28.69 6.69
C ALA A 51 8.57 27.73 5.53
N LYS A 52 8.08 28.05 4.32
CA LYS A 52 8.36 27.27 3.10
C LYS A 52 9.84 27.29 2.73
N LEU A 53 10.50 28.46 2.81
CA LEU A 53 11.96 28.54 2.58
C LEU A 53 12.73 27.70 3.61
N CYS A 54 12.28 27.70 4.86
CA CYS A 54 12.88 26.96 5.97
C CYS A 54 12.59 25.45 5.97
N GLU A 55 11.87 24.91 4.98
CA GLU A 55 11.79 23.46 4.75
C GLU A 55 13.14 22.88 4.31
N ASN A 56 14.00 23.72 3.74
CA ASN A 56 15.38 23.38 3.42
C ASN A 56 16.31 23.86 4.56
N VAL A 57 17.03 22.93 5.18
CA VAL A 57 17.92 23.22 6.32
C VAL A 57 18.98 24.27 6.03
N PHE A 58 19.50 24.31 4.79
CA PHE A 58 20.50 25.29 4.40
C PHE A 58 19.90 26.70 4.31
N LEU A 59 18.70 26.84 3.74
CA LEU A 59 17.98 28.12 3.73
C LEU A 59 17.58 28.55 5.15
N LEU A 60 17.17 27.62 6.02
CA LEU A 60 16.90 27.91 7.44
C LEU A 60 18.14 28.46 8.15
N ALA A 61 19.33 27.88 7.90
CA ALA A 61 20.58 28.38 8.45
C ALA A 61 20.92 29.80 7.92
N LEU A 62 20.75 30.05 6.62
CA LEU A 62 20.97 31.38 6.04
C LEU A 62 19.99 32.43 6.60
N ILE A 63 18.71 32.09 6.71
CA ILE A 63 17.67 32.96 7.29
C ILE A 63 17.97 33.26 8.76
N SER A 64 18.42 32.27 9.52
CA SER A 64 18.84 32.43 10.92
C SER A 64 20.02 33.40 11.03
N GLN A 65 21.01 33.27 10.15
CA GLN A 65 22.15 34.18 10.09
C GLN A 65 21.75 35.60 9.68
N ILE A 66 20.86 35.76 8.69
CA ILE A 66 20.35 37.07 8.25
C ILE A 66 19.58 37.74 9.39
N GLN A 67 18.71 37.00 10.09
CA GLN A 67 17.96 37.53 11.23
C GLN A 67 18.89 38.09 12.31
N LEU A 68 19.97 37.37 12.61
CA LEU A 68 20.95 37.78 13.62
C LEU A 68 21.67 39.08 13.25
N LEU A 69 21.86 39.35 11.95
CA LEU A 69 22.67 40.47 11.47
C LEU A 69 21.85 41.71 11.08
N ASP A 70 20.65 41.52 10.53
CA ASP A 70 19.88 42.57 9.86
C ASP A 70 18.45 42.73 10.42
N GLY A 71 17.92 41.70 11.08
CA GLY A 71 16.55 41.66 11.62
C GLY A 71 15.42 41.66 10.57
N MET A 72 15.73 41.90 9.29
CA MET A 72 14.80 41.92 8.16
C MET A 72 14.91 40.63 7.36
N LEU A 73 13.87 39.79 7.40
CA LEU A 73 13.87 38.52 6.70
C LEU A 73 13.45 38.64 5.24
N PRO A 74 14.28 38.16 4.30
CA PRO A 74 13.85 38.00 2.90
C PRO A 74 12.73 36.98 2.80
N ILE A 75 11.77 37.26 1.91
CA ILE A 75 10.59 36.42 1.70
C ILE A 75 10.65 35.56 0.43
N ARG A 76 11.63 35.82 -0.46
CA ARG A 76 11.89 35.01 -1.66
C ARG A 76 13.26 34.36 -1.55
N ARG A 77 13.39 33.16 -2.12
CA ARG A 77 14.64 32.39 -2.13
C ARG A 77 15.80 33.19 -2.73
N ILE A 78 15.58 33.89 -3.84
CA ILE A 78 16.60 34.72 -4.48
C ILE A 78 17.07 35.88 -3.59
N ASP A 79 16.17 36.45 -2.79
CA ASP A 79 16.48 37.55 -1.89
C ASP A 79 17.27 37.07 -0.67
N VAL A 80 17.05 35.82 -0.22
CA VAL A 80 17.87 35.18 0.83
C VAL A 80 19.33 35.09 0.38
N TYR A 81 19.59 34.57 -0.82
CA TYR A 81 20.95 34.46 -1.36
C TYR A 81 21.60 35.83 -1.56
N ARG A 82 20.85 36.78 -2.12
CA ARG A 82 21.34 38.15 -2.31
C ARG A 82 21.74 38.78 -0.97
N ARG A 83 20.84 38.77 0.01
CA ARG A 83 21.09 39.41 1.30
C ARG A 83 22.21 38.73 2.08
N ALA A 84 22.29 37.40 2.01
CA ALA A 84 23.39 36.66 2.64
C ALA A 84 24.75 37.14 2.12
N ILE A 85 24.93 37.25 0.81
CA ILE A 85 26.20 37.71 0.22
C ILE A 85 26.46 39.19 0.54
N GLU A 86 25.44 40.06 0.46
CA GLU A 86 25.57 41.47 0.83
C GLU A 86 26.08 41.63 2.27
N LEU A 87 25.47 40.90 3.22
CA LEU A 87 25.91 40.90 4.62
C LEU A 87 27.33 40.38 4.79
N MET A 88 27.70 39.31 4.07
CA MET A 88 29.06 38.78 4.09
C MET A 88 30.06 39.83 3.59
N VAL A 89 29.74 40.60 2.55
CA VAL A 89 30.58 41.70 2.05
C VAL A 89 30.61 42.88 3.01
N GLU A 90 29.47 43.28 3.58
CA GLU A 90 29.34 44.37 4.55
C GLU A 90 30.17 44.11 5.81
N GLN A 91 30.13 42.90 6.35
CA GLN A 91 30.95 42.50 7.52
C GLN A 91 32.45 42.66 7.25
N GLN A 92 32.91 42.39 6.03
CA GLN A 92 34.32 42.53 5.67
C GLN A 92 34.78 43.99 5.58
N ARG A 93 33.87 44.97 5.49
CA ARG A 93 34.24 46.39 5.49
C ARG A 93 34.84 46.84 6.82
N GLN A 94 34.58 46.12 7.91
CA GLN A 94 35.08 46.45 9.25
C GLN A 94 36.48 45.84 9.53
N GLY A 95 37.01 44.99 8.64
CA GLY A 95 38.29 44.30 8.80
C GLY A 95 39.52 45.11 8.36
N ARG A 96 40.72 44.59 8.68
CA ARG A 96 42.00 45.17 8.19
C ARG A 96 42.26 44.80 6.72
N GLY A 97 42.40 45.81 5.86
CA GLY A 97 42.81 45.68 4.45
C GLY A 97 41.85 46.38 3.48
N LEU A 98 42.10 46.23 2.18
CA LEU A 98 41.19 46.78 1.17
C LEU A 98 39.81 46.09 1.31
N PRO A 99 38.70 46.84 1.50
CA PRO A 99 37.37 46.26 1.64
C PRO A 99 36.91 45.67 0.31
N LEU A 100 36.16 44.58 0.37
CA LEU A 100 35.46 44.02 -0.80
C LEU A 100 34.21 44.85 -1.06
N THR A 101 33.88 45.10 -2.34
CA THR A 101 32.62 45.72 -2.74
C THR A 101 31.75 44.73 -3.49
N VAL A 102 30.43 44.92 -3.43
CA VAL A 102 29.46 44.11 -4.16
C VAL A 102 29.74 44.17 -5.66
N ASN A 103 30.02 45.37 -6.19
CA ASN A 103 30.35 45.61 -7.60
C ASN A 103 31.65 44.92 -8.03
N GLU A 104 32.61 44.71 -7.12
CA GLU A 104 33.80 43.93 -7.44
C GLU A 104 33.52 42.43 -7.38
N VAL A 105 32.79 41.95 -6.37
CA VAL A 105 32.67 40.51 -6.10
C VAL A 105 31.64 39.84 -7.02
N TYR A 106 30.46 40.44 -7.19
CA TYR A 106 29.35 39.81 -7.91
C TYR A 106 29.70 39.47 -9.35
N PRO A 107 30.24 40.40 -10.18
CA PRO A 107 30.46 40.12 -11.59
C PRO A 107 31.37 38.90 -11.81
N HIS A 108 32.43 38.79 -11.00
CA HIS A 108 33.35 37.66 -11.04
C HIS A 108 32.69 36.35 -10.64
N LEU A 109 31.91 36.33 -9.56
CA LEU A 109 31.21 35.12 -9.10
C LEU A 109 30.13 34.67 -10.07
N GLU A 110 29.41 35.62 -10.67
CA GLU A 110 28.40 35.37 -11.71
C GLU A 110 29.01 34.72 -12.94
N HIS A 111 30.04 35.34 -13.52
CA HIS A 111 30.72 34.79 -14.69
C HIS A 111 31.33 33.41 -14.38
N LEU A 112 32.00 33.26 -13.25
CA LEU A 112 32.58 31.98 -12.81
C LEU A 112 31.51 30.88 -12.70
N ALA A 113 30.40 31.18 -12.01
CA ALA A 113 29.31 30.23 -11.83
C ALA A 113 28.68 29.81 -13.15
N TYR A 114 28.48 30.77 -14.07
CA TYR A 114 27.96 30.50 -15.41
C TYR A 114 28.87 29.55 -16.18
N CYS A 115 30.16 29.83 -16.24
CA CYS A 115 31.09 29.00 -17.01
C CYS A 115 31.22 27.60 -16.41
N MET A 116 31.33 27.48 -15.07
CA MET A 116 31.31 26.18 -14.39
C MET A 116 30.02 25.40 -14.72
N ARG A 117 28.86 26.05 -14.70
CA ARG A 117 27.57 25.41 -14.98
C ARG A 117 27.42 25.00 -16.44
N SER A 118 27.90 25.81 -17.37
CA SER A 118 27.92 25.52 -18.81
C SER A 118 28.75 24.28 -19.15
N GLU A 119 29.81 24.03 -18.40
CA GLU A 119 30.60 22.80 -18.52
C GLU A 119 30.06 21.62 -17.72
N GLY A 120 28.97 21.80 -16.97
CA GLY A 120 28.47 20.76 -16.05
C GLY A 120 29.41 20.46 -14.88
N SER A 121 30.33 21.36 -14.55
CA SER A 121 31.34 21.18 -13.50
C SER A 121 30.92 21.84 -12.18
N GLN A 122 31.12 21.12 -11.06
CA GLN A 122 30.93 21.66 -9.70
C GLN A 122 32.23 22.24 -9.12
N TYR A 123 33.38 21.84 -9.66
CA TYR A 123 34.69 22.25 -9.20
C TYR A 123 35.61 22.53 -10.37
N TRP A 124 36.57 23.44 -10.18
CA TRP A 124 37.59 23.79 -11.17
C TRP A 124 38.96 23.95 -10.51
N SER A 125 40.03 23.70 -11.26
CA SER A 125 41.37 24.05 -10.81
C SER A 125 41.55 25.56 -10.67
N GLU A 126 42.39 25.97 -9.72
CA GLU A 126 42.71 27.38 -9.46
C GLU A 126 43.14 28.14 -10.73
N THR A 127 43.93 27.50 -11.59
CA THR A 127 44.37 28.11 -12.86
C THR A 127 43.18 28.41 -13.77
N LYS A 128 42.17 27.56 -13.80
CA LYS A 128 40.97 27.76 -14.61
C LYS A 128 40.10 28.89 -14.06
N ILE A 129 39.97 29.00 -12.74
CA ILE A 129 39.27 30.12 -12.09
C ILE A 129 39.97 31.45 -12.39
N ILE A 130 41.30 31.50 -12.26
CA ILE A 130 42.08 32.71 -12.57
C ILE A 130 41.83 33.16 -14.01
N ARG A 131 41.85 32.23 -14.97
CA ARG A 131 41.57 32.53 -16.38
C ARG A 131 40.15 33.06 -16.60
N ALA A 132 39.14 32.47 -15.96
CA ALA A 132 37.77 32.98 -16.07
C ALA A 132 37.62 34.40 -15.47
N ILE A 133 38.33 34.70 -14.38
CA ILE A 133 38.38 36.05 -13.82
C ILE A 133 39.04 37.03 -14.80
N GLU A 134 40.11 36.62 -15.48
CA GLU A 134 40.79 37.42 -16.50
C GLU A 134 39.87 37.67 -17.71
N GLU A 135 39.21 36.63 -18.21
CA GLU A 135 38.27 36.68 -19.34
C GLU A 135 37.13 37.69 -19.10
N LEU A 136 36.52 37.69 -17.91
CA LEU A 136 35.50 38.69 -17.57
C LEU A 136 36.04 40.12 -17.68
N ARG A 137 37.25 40.37 -17.20
CA ARG A 137 37.86 41.71 -17.17
C ARG A 137 38.30 42.23 -18.53
N GLU A 138 38.43 41.34 -19.51
CA GLU A 138 38.63 41.69 -20.92
C GLU A 138 37.34 42.22 -21.54
N HIS A 139 36.18 41.74 -21.08
CA HIS A 139 34.87 42.12 -21.61
C HIS A 139 34.19 43.25 -20.82
N GLU A 140 34.48 43.40 -19.52
CA GLU A 140 33.92 44.47 -18.68
C GLU A 140 34.99 45.53 -18.32
N GLU A 141 34.72 46.80 -18.64
CA GLU A 141 35.64 47.92 -18.43
C GLU A 141 35.57 48.55 -17.02
N GLU A 142 34.70 48.05 -16.14
CA GLU A 142 34.48 48.64 -14.82
C GLU A 142 35.76 48.69 -13.97
N ALA A 143 36.15 49.88 -13.51
CA ALA A 143 37.37 50.09 -12.74
C ALA A 143 37.40 49.29 -11.43
N GLU A 144 36.23 49.05 -10.82
CA GLU A 144 36.11 48.26 -9.59
C GLU A 144 36.59 46.81 -9.76
N LEU A 145 36.42 46.22 -10.95
CA LEU A 145 36.82 44.84 -11.25
C LEU A 145 38.34 44.66 -11.25
N LYS A 146 39.09 45.73 -11.53
CA LYS A 146 40.55 45.71 -11.70
C LYS A 146 41.31 46.11 -10.42
N ARG A 147 40.60 46.32 -9.29
CA ARG A 147 41.20 46.76 -8.01
C ARG A 147 42.21 45.77 -7.41
N ARG A 148 42.01 44.46 -7.65
CA ARG A 148 42.89 43.38 -7.19
C ARG A 148 43.34 42.53 -8.37
N SER A 149 44.52 41.92 -8.28
CA SER A 149 44.88 40.86 -9.23
C SER A 149 43.88 39.68 -9.12
N PRO A 150 43.71 38.86 -10.19
CA PRO A 150 42.81 37.71 -10.15
C PRO A 150 43.08 36.75 -8.97
N SER A 151 44.36 36.47 -8.68
CA SER A 151 44.78 35.65 -7.56
C SER A 151 44.45 36.27 -6.20
N MET A 152 44.67 37.58 -6.04
CA MET A 152 44.32 38.29 -4.80
C MET A 152 42.81 38.36 -4.57
N LEU A 153 42.02 38.50 -5.64
CA LEU A 153 40.56 38.46 -5.55
C LEU A 153 40.10 37.08 -5.13
N LEU A 154 40.59 36.01 -5.77
CA LEU A 154 40.26 34.63 -5.43
C LEU A 154 40.56 34.32 -3.96
N ASP A 155 41.78 34.62 -3.50
CA ASP A 155 42.15 34.42 -2.10
C ASP A 155 41.30 35.26 -1.14
N ALA A 156 40.91 36.49 -1.53
CA ALA A 156 40.01 37.32 -0.73
C ALA A 156 38.61 36.72 -0.65
N VAL A 157 38.04 36.26 -1.76
CA VAL A 157 36.72 35.61 -1.79
C VAL A 157 36.74 34.33 -0.95
N MET A 158 37.75 33.48 -1.10
CA MET A 158 37.86 32.23 -0.34
C MET A 158 38.04 32.47 1.16
N ARG A 159 39.00 33.33 1.56
CA ARG A 159 39.35 33.50 2.98
C ARG A 159 38.43 34.43 3.74
N ARG A 160 37.85 35.43 3.06
CA ARG A 160 37.06 36.49 3.72
C ARG A 160 35.56 36.31 3.55
N LEU A 161 35.10 35.86 2.38
CA LEU A 161 33.69 35.60 2.17
C LEU A 161 33.35 34.14 2.46
N GLY A 162 34.22 33.18 2.11
CA GLY A 162 33.93 31.75 2.30
C GLY A 162 32.86 31.22 1.33
N VAL A 163 32.54 31.96 0.27
CA VAL A 163 31.61 31.56 -0.79
C VAL A 163 32.23 30.49 -1.71
N LEU A 164 33.57 30.49 -1.80
CA LEU A 164 34.37 29.48 -2.49
C LEU A 164 35.24 28.74 -1.46
N ASN A 165 35.40 27.43 -1.62
CA ASN A 165 36.27 26.60 -0.78
C ASN A 165 37.08 25.60 -1.63
N VAL A 166 38.04 24.93 -0.99
CA VAL A 166 38.83 23.86 -1.62
C VAL A 166 38.05 22.55 -1.52
N ALA A 167 37.84 21.86 -2.64
CA ALA A 167 37.03 20.64 -2.75
C ALA A 167 37.70 19.37 -2.16
N GLY A 168 38.78 19.53 -1.38
CA GLY A 168 39.51 18.44 -0.72
C GLY A 168 40.60 17.77 -1.56
N GLY A 169 40.62 17.94 -2.90
CA GLY A 169 41.63 17.41 -3.80
C GLY A 169 42.58 18.46 -4.40
N SER A 170 43.70 18.00 -4.95
CA SER A 170 44.59 18.78 -5.82
C SER A 170 44.67 18.14 -7.20
N GLU A 171 44.59 18.95 -8.24
CA GLU A 171 44.84 18.51 -9.62
C GLU A 171 46.29 18.84 -10.00
N VAL A 172 46.98 17.90 -10.64
CA VAL A 172 48.31 18.14 -11.17
C VAL A 172 48.17 18.84 -12.53
N ASP A 173 48.71 20.04 -12.66
CA ASP A 173 48.69 20.77 -13.92
C ASP A 173 49.62 20.14 -14.98
N GLN A 174 49.53 20.61 -16.22
CA GLN A 174 50.35 20.11 -17.33
C GLN A 174 51.87 20.22 -17.10
N ARG A 175 52.31 20.99 -16.09
CA ARG A 175 53.71 21.19 -15.71
C ARG A 175 54.11 20.35 -14.49
N GLY A 176 53.21 19.54 -13.95
CA GLY A 176 53.47 18.69 -12.80
C GLY A 176 53.24 19.35 -11.44
N TYR A 177 52.68 20.57 -11.38
CA TYR A 177 52.41 21.24 -10.11
C TYR A 177 51.01 20.91 -9.61
N GLU A 178 50.91 20.58 -8.32
CA GLU A 178 49.62 20.47 -7.65
C GLU A 178 48.92 21.84 -7.55
N ARG A 179 47.68 21.89 -8.01
CA ARG A 179 46.79 23.05 -7.96
C ARG A 179 45.59 22.75 -7.09
N ARG A 180 45.14 23.76 -6.35
CA ARG A 180 43.91 23.68 -5.56
C ARG A 180 42.73 23.45 -6.50
N VAL A 181 41.88 22.49 -6.16
CA VAL A 181 40.56 22.34 -6.78
C VAL A 181 39.57 23.14 -5.94
N ILE A 182 38.87 24.08 -6.56
CA ILE A 182 38.03 25.06 -5.91
C ILE A 182 36.58 24.87 -6.39
N GLN A 183 35.65 24.99 -5.46
CA GLN A 183 34.21 24.90 -5.73
C GLN A 183 33.45 25.98 -4.96
N PHE A 184 32.19 26.19 -5.30
CA PHE A 184 31.28 26.95 -4.45
C PHE A 184 31.03 26.17 -3.15
N PHE A 185 30.96 26.88 -2.03
CA PHE A 185 30.69 26.27 -0.72
C PHE A 185 29.40 25.44 -0.72
N HIS A 186 28.40 25.87 -1.50
CA HIS A 186 27.17 25.12 -1.73
C HIS A 186 26.71 25.28 -3.18
N GLN A 187 26.19 24.21 -3.79
CA GLN A 187 25.76 24.21 -5.20
C GLN A 187 24.70 25.30 -5.48
N SER A 188 23.81 25.58 -4.54
CA SER A 188 22.79 26.60 -4.75
C SER A 188 23.34 28.04 -4.89
N PHE A 189 24.54 28.33 -4.35
CA PHE A 189 25.22 29.60 -4.63
C PHE A 189 25.73 29.65 -6.07
N GLN A 190 26.28 28.54 -6.57
CA GLN A 190 26.65 28.42 -7.99
C GLN A 190 25.41 28.63 -8.87
N GLU A 191 24.28 28.03 -8.54
CA GLU A 191 23.03 28.19 -9.29
C GLU A 191 22.50 29.63 -9.23
N TYR A 192 22.54 30.26 -8.06
CA TYR A 192 22.16 31.66 -7.87
C TYR A 192 23.03 32.61 -8.72
N PHE A 193 24.35 32.48 -8.63
CA PHE A 193 25.26 33.34 -9.40
C PHE A 193 25.16 33.08 -10.91
N ALA A 194 24.98 31.84 -11.35
CA ALA A 194 24.71 31.53 -12.75
C ALA A 194 23.39 32.16 -13.24
N ALA A 195 22.37 32.24 -12.38
CA ALA A 195 21.10 32.88 -12.71
C ALA A 195 21.25 34.40 -12.86
N GLN A 196 22.02 35.02 -11.95
CA GLN A 196 22.37 36.44 -12.07
C GLN A 196 23.20 36.70 -13.34
N ALA A 197 24.13 35.81 -13.68
CA ALA A 197 24.93 35.91 -14.89
C ALA A 197 24.07 35.91 -16.17
N LEU A 198 23.09 35.02 -16.27
CA LEU A 198 22.12 35.02 -17.38
C LEU A 198 21.37 36.35 -17.48
N ARG A 199 20.95 36.91 -16.34
CA ARG A 199 20.24 38.18 -16.27
C ARG A 199 21.12 39.36 -16.67
N HIS A 200 22.37 39.39 -16.24
CA HIS A 200 23.31 40.48 -16.51
C HIS A 200 24.11 40.30 -17.81
N GLY A 201 23.99 39.16 -18.50
CA GLY A 201 24.73 38.87 -19.74
C GLY A 201 26.20 38.50 -19.50
N ARG A 202 26.54 37.99 -18.31
CA ARG A 202 27.92 37.64 -17.96
C ARG A 202 28.23 36.22 -18.40
N GLY A 203 29.29 36.05 -19.19
CA GLY A 203 29.66 34.77 -19.82
C GLY A 203 28.99 34.50 -21.18
N VAL A 204 28.17 35.43 -21.67
CA VAL A 204 27.57 35.38 -23.01
C VAL A 204 27.70 36.78 -23.64
N TYR A 205 28.78 37.00 -24.38
CA TYR A 205 29.18 38.31 -24.91
C TYR A 205 28.81 38.52 -26.39
N ASP A 206 27.82 37.78 -26.89
CA ASP A 206 27.36 37.83 -28.28
C ASP A 206 26.23 38.86 -28.52
N GLY A 207 25.86 39.62 -27.50
CA GLY A 207 24.77 40.61 -27.57
C GLY A 207 23.36 40.01 -27.55
N THR A 208 23.20 38.72 -27.26
CA THR A 208 21.89 38.08 -27.10
C THR A 208 21.05 38.77 -26.02
N GLY A 209 19.72 38.73 -26.16
CA GLY A 209 18.81 39.18 -25.11
C GLY A 209 18.72 38.16 -23.96
N ILE A 210 18.21 38.59 -22.80
CA ILE A 210 17.97 37.68 -21.66
C ILE A 210 17.02 36.53 -22.06
N LEU A 211 15.95 36.84 -22.80
CA LEU A 211 14.99 35.83 -23.25
C LEU A 211 15.61 34.82 -24.20
N ASP A 212 16.47 35.25 -25.12
CA ASP A 212 17.12 34.34 -26.07
C ASP A 212 18.07 33.39 -25.34
N ARG A 213 18.83 33.90 -24.36
CA ARG A 213 19.68 33.06 -23.51
C ARG A 213 18.87 32.05 -22.70
N LEU A 214 17.79 32.49 -22.06
CA LEU A 214 16.91 31.59 -21.32
C LEU A 214 16.30 30.54 -22.25
N ARG A 215 15.88 30.95 -23.44
CA ARG A 215 15.31 30.07 -24.45
C ARG A 215 16.31 28.99 -24.87
N GLU A 216 17.53 29.40 -25.19
CA GLU A 216 18.62 28.48 -25.51
C GLU A 216 18.84 27.46 -24.39
N LYS A 217 18.93 27.92 -23.13
CA LYS A 217 19.15 27.02 -22.00
C LYS A 217 17.97 26.06 -21.79
N VAL A 218 16.73 26.54 -21.86
CA VAL A 218 15.53 25.71 -21.70
C VAL A 218 15.39 24.67 -22.82
N HIS A 219 15.63 25.06 -24.08
CA HIS A 219 15.62 24.11 -25.21
C HIS A 219 16.74 23.08 -25.12
N GLY A 220 17.84 23.43 -24.45
CA GLY A 220 18.95 22.52 -24.17
C GLY A 220 18.72 21.55 -23.00
N ILE A 221 17.65 21.71 -22.20
CA ILE A 221 17.37 20.80 -21.07
C ILE A 221 16.78 19.50 -21.63
N PRO A 222 17.45 18.34 -21.44
CA PRO A 222 16.90 17.07 -21.90
C PRO A 222 15.66 16.68 -21.09
N ILE A 223 14.71 16.03 -21.74
CA ILE A 223 13.52 15.48 -21.10
C ILE A 223 13.75 14.00 -20.82
N VAL A 224 13.78 13.64 -19.55
CA VAL A 224 14.10 12.30 -19.05
C VAL A 224 12.88 11.64 -18.43
N GLU A 225 12.90 10.32 -18.33
CA GLU A 225 11.85 9.55 -17.65
C GLU A 225 12.18 9.41 -16.16
N ARG A 226 11.29 9.90 -15.29
CA ARG A 226 11.37 9.73 -13.84
C ARG A 226 10.46 8.58 -13.43
N LYS A 227 10.97 7.62 -12.66
CA LYS A 227 10.14 6.57 -12.07
C LYS A 227 9.18 7.15 -11.03
N ILE A 228 7.93 6.72 -11.04
CA ILE A 228 6.90 7.09 -10.06
C ILE A 228 6.41 5.85 -9.30
N GLU A 229 5.93 6.05 -8.08
CA GLU A 229 5.36 4.97 -7.27
C GLU A 229 3.88 4.80 -7.65
N SER A 230 3.56 3.82 -8.49
CA SER A 230 2.15 3.52 -8.78
C SER A 230 1.51 2.78 -7.59
N LEU A 231 0.18 2.88 -7.45
CA LEU A 231 -0.58 2.07 -6.48
C LEU A 231 -0.53 0.56 -6.78
N GLY A 232 -0.01 0.18 -7.95
CA GLY A 232 0.15 -1.19 -8.41
C GLY A 232 1.58 -1.71 -8.28
N MET A 233 1.83 -2.90 -8.84
CA MET A 233 3.17 -3.51 -8.88
C MET A 233 4.08 -2.93 -9.97
N GLY A 234 3.54 -2.10 -10.88
CA GLY A 234 4.27 -1.57 -12.03
C GLY A 234 5.16 -0.37 -11.68
N THR A 235 6.38 -0.35 -12.22
CA THR A 235 7.21 0.85 -12.26
C THR A 235 6.78 1.71 -13.43
N GLU A 236 5.95 2.71 -13.16
CA GLU A 236 5.57 3.71 -14.16
C GLU A 236 6.65 4.79 -14.27
N THR A 237 6.69 5.49 -15.40
CA THR A 237 7.53 6.67 -15.57
C THR A 237 6.72 7.88 -16.01
N GLU A 238 7.21 9.06 -15.68
CA GLU A 238 6.71 10.32 -16.20
C GLU A 238 7.83 11.13 -16.88
N PRO A 239 7.51 11.90 -17.93
CA PRO A 239 8.47 12.78 -18.57
C PRO A 239 8.69 14.02 -17.71
N VAL A 240 9.95 14.30 -17.39
CA VAL A 240 10.37 15.46 -16.61
C VAL A 240 11.54 16.15 -17.29
N THR A 241 11.65 17.47 -17.13
CA THR A 241 12.88 18.16 -17.51
C THR A 241 14.01 17.70 -16.58
N ALA A 242 15.21 17.50 -17.10
CA ALA A 242 16.37 17.14 -16.28
C ALA A 242 16.78 18.29 -15.36
N SER A 243 17.38 17.99 -14.21
CA SER A 243 17.78 18.98 -13.20
C SER A 243 18.89 19.94 -13.64
N GLN A 244 19.54 19.68 -14.77
CA GLN A 244 20.53 20.58 -15.34
C GLN A 244 19.87 21.90 -15.72
N TRP A 245 20.40 23.02 -15.23
CA TRP A 245 19.90 24.39 -15.44
C TRP A 245 18.51 24.74 -14.87
N GLN A 246 17.65 23.80 -14.48
CA GLN A 246 16.32 24.10 -13.94
C GLN A 246 16.32 25.15 -12.82
N GLU A 247 17.12 24.94 -11.78
CA GLU A 247 17.21 25.85 -10.63
C GLU A 247 17.75 27.23 -11.04
N VAL A 248 18.65 27.27 -12.02
CA VAL A 248 19.21 28.52 -12.55
C VAL A 248 18.15 29.31 -13.29
N VAL A 249 17.37 28.65 -14.15
CA VAL A 249 16.27 29.28 -14.89
C VAL A 249 15.18 29.77 -13.93
N ARG A 250 14.79 28.94 -12.95
CA ARG A 250 13.83 29.30 -11.89
C ARG A 250 14.26 30.56 -11.15
N MET A 251 15.50 30.59 -10.63
CA MET A 251 16.04 31.77 -9.94
C MET A 251 16.14 32.99 -10.86
N CYS A 252 16.49 32.80 -12.14
CA CYS A 252 16.58 33.90 -13.10
C CYS A 252 15.21 34.54 -13.29
N ILE A 253 14.17 33.74 -13.51
CA ILE A 253 12.80 34.22 -13.73
C ILE A 253 12.25 34.90 -12.47
N SER A 254 12.42 34.30 -11.28
CA SER A 254 12.00 34.93 -10.02
C SER A 254 12.73 36.26 -9.72
N GLY A 255 13.86 36.51 -10.38
CA GLY A 255 14.63 37.75 -10.27
C GLY A 255 14.31 38.81 -11.32
N LEU A 256 13.40 38.55 -12.26
CA LEU A 256 12.93 39.53 -13.25
C LEU A 256 11.79 40.37 -12.68
N SER A 257 11.70 41.62 -13.14
CA SER A 257 10.58 42.51 -12.82
C SER A 257 9.34 42.14 -13.67
N HIS A 258 8.15 42.45 -13.17
CA HIS A 258 6.92 42.39 -13.98
C HIS A 258 6.91 43.46 -15.07
N LYS A 259 6.02 43.28 -16.06
CA LYS A 259 5.77 44.24 -17.13
C LYS A 259 5.05 45.49 -16.60
N GLU A 260 5.72 46.65 -16.60
CA GLU A 260 5.06 47.92 -16.29
C GLU A 260 4.31 48.44 -17.54
N GLU A 261 3.00 48.74 -17.41
CA GLU A 261 2.10 49.17 -18.52
C GLU A 261 2.58 50.40 -19.32
N ASN A 262 3.52 51.19 -18.78
CA ASN A 262 3.96 52.47 -19.36
C ASN A 262 5.43 52.51 -19.83
N GLN A 263 6.19 51.42 -19.74
CA GLN A 263 7.57 51.42 -20.21
C GLN A 263 7.65 51.00 -21.69
N ASN A 264 7.82 51.99 -22.58
CA ASN A 264 8.10 51.83 -24.02
C ASN A 264 9.46 51.17 -24.34
N ARG A 265 10.05 50.40 -23.42
CA ARG A 265 11.36 49.75 -23.62
C ARG A 265 11.15 48.38 -24.25
N ARG A 266 11.18 48.33 -25.59
CA ARG A 266 11.14 47.09 -26.39
C ARG A 266 12.27 46.09 -26.07
N ASP A 267 13.28 46.47 -25.29
CA ASP A 267 14.52 45.70 -25.13
C ASP A 267 14.70 45.08 -23.72
N LYS A 268 13.72 45.17 -22.82
CA LYS A 268 13.84 44.58 -21.47
C LYS A 268 12.92 43.38 -21.32
N ALA A 269 13.51 42.20 -21.20
CA ALA A 269 12.82 40.98 -20.79
C ALA A 269 12.17 41.15 -19.41
N ASP A 270 10.89 40.80 -19.29
CA ASP A 270 10.17 40.74 -18.03
C ASP A 270 9.87 39.30 -17.60
N ALA A 271 9.34 39.13 -16.39
CA ALA A 271 9.00 37.82 -15.85
C ALA A 271 7.87 37.14 -16.62
N ASP A 272 6.91 37.91 -17.16
CA ASP A 272 5.79 37.38 -17.95
C ASP A 272 6.30 36.74 -19.26
N ASP A 273 7.11 37.47 -20.04
CA ASP A 273 7.71 36.98 -21.28
C ASP A 273 8.58 35.73 -21.04
N ALA A 274 9.35 35.72 -19.95
CA ALA A 274 10.20 34.60 -19.58
C ALA A 274 9.40 33.36 -19.15
N MET A 275 8.28 33.54 -18.46
CA MET A 275 7.36 32.45 -18.12
C MET A 275 6.64 31.90 -19.35
N LEU A 276 6.15 32.76 -20.24
CA LEU A 276 5.46 32.34 -21.46
C LEU A 276 6.40 31.56 -22.40
N MET A 277 7.70 31.85 -22.38
CA MET A 277 8.72 31.12 -23.11
C MET A 277 8.87 29.66 -22.66
N LEU A 278 8.52 29.31 -21.40
CA LEU A 278 8.55 27.93 -20.92
C LEU A 278 7.42 27.07 -21.49
N LEU A 279 6.41 27.70 -22.10
CA LEU A 279 5.21 27.01 -22.55
C LEU A 279 5.47 26.26 -23.87
N PRO A 280 4.84 25.09 -24.07
CA PRO A 280 4.99 24.32 -25.29
C PRO A 280 4.54 25.12 -26.51
N SER A 281 5.36 25.11 -27.56
CA SER A 281 5.01 25.68 -28.86
C SER A 281 4.07 24.75 -29.65
N ALA A 282 3.40 25.29 -30.66
CA ALA A 282 2.58 24.47 -31.56
C ALA A 282 3.42 23.35 -32.19
N GLY A 283 2.96 22.10 -32.08
CA GLY A 283 3.67 20.92 -32.58
C GLY A 283 4.60 20.23 -31.57
N THR A 284 4.73 20.76 -30.35
CA THR A 284 5.43 20.07 -29.26
C THR A 284 4.74 18.74 -28.96
N SER A 285 5.50 17.67 -28.74
CA SER A 285 4.93 16.36 -28.42
C SER A 285 4.13 16.44 -27.10
N PRO A 286 3.10 15.60 -26.88
CA PRO A 286 2.37 15.59 -25.60
C PRO A 286 3.28 15.29 -24.40
N ARG A 287 4.28 14.41 -24.62
CA ARG A 287 5.31 14.05 -23.65
C ARG A 287 6.10 15.29 -23.20
N ASP A 288 6.61 16.05 -24.17
CA ASP A 288 7.45 17.20 -23.87
C ASP A 288 6.64 18.39 -23.37
N SER A 289 5.42 18.56 -23.89
CA SER A 289 4.47 19.57 -23.41
C SER A 289 4.17 19.40 -21.93
N ARG A 290 3.99 18.15 -21.48
CA ARG A 290 3.81 17.84 -20.07
C ARG A 290 5.03 18.22 -19.24
N ALA A 291 6.23 17.82 -19.64
CA ALA A 291 7.46 18.12 -18.90
C ALA A 291 7.70 19.63 -18.78
N LEU A 292 7.42 20.39 -19.84
CA LEU A 292 7.51 21.85 -19.85
C LEU A 292 6.43 22.51 -18.99
N ALA A 293 5.19 22.01 -19.02
CA ALA A 293 4.11 22.53 -18.18
C ALA A 293 4.38 22.32 -16.68
N VAL A 294 4.91 21.15 -16.30
CA VAL A 294 5.38 20.88 -14.94
C VAL A 294 6.47 21.88 -14.56
N PHE A 295 7.45 22.10 -15.43
CA PHE A 295 8.54 23.03 -15.16
C PHE A 295 8.04 24.48 -15.00
N ALA A 296 7.09 24.92 -15.83
CA ALA A 296 6.45 26.21 -15.72
C ALA A 296 5.68 26.36 -14.39
N LEU A 297 4.97 25.32 -13.92
CA LEU A 297 4.33 25.34 -12.60
C LEU A 297 5.35 25.42 -11.45
N GLN A 298 6.49 24.76 -11.56
CA GLN A 298 7.57 24.87 -10.56
C GLN A 298 8.13 26.29 -10.51
N CYS A 299 8.34 26.93 -11.66
CA CYS A 299 8.72 28.36 -11.72
C CYS A 299 7.63 29.26 -11.11
N LEU A 300 6.35 28.98 -11.38
CA LEU A 300 5.22 29.71 -10.80
C LEU A 300 5.16 29.55 -9.27
N ALA A 301 5.53 28.39 -8.74
CA ALA A 301 5.55 28.10 -7.31
C ALA A 301 6.64 28.89 -6.54
N ASP A 302 7.62 29.47 -7.25
CA ASP A 302 8.66 30.36 -6.70
C ASP A 302 8.21 31.83 -6.59
N GLU A 303 6.93 32.10 -6.85
CA GLU A 303 6.31 33.44 -6.72
C GLU A 303 7.03 34.56 -7.51
N PRO A 304 7.29 34.40 -8.83
CA PRO A 304 7.71 35.52 -9.68
C PRO A 304 6.69 36.67 -9.65
N GLU A 305 7.05 37.86 -10.11
CA GLU A 305 6.07 38.95 -10.24
C GLU A 305 5.40 38.86 -11.61
N LEU A 306 4.17 38.34 -11.66
CA LEU A 306 3.44 38.06 -12.92
C LEU A 306 2.06 38.71 -12.94
N THR A 307 1.55 38.97 -14.14
CA THR A 307 0.16 39.33 -14.37
C THR A 307 -0.78 38.13 -14.18
N GLU A 308 -2.06 38.37 -13.82
CA GLU A 308 -3.05 37.28 -13.69
C GLU A 308 -3.24 36.52 -15.01
N GLU A 309 -3.14 37.20 -16.15
CA GLU A 309 -3.29 36.59 -17.49
C GLU A 309 -2.21 35.55 -17.76
N THR A 310 -0.95 35.87 -17.48
CA THR A 310 0.16 34.92 -17.61
C THR A 310 -0.02 33.73 -16.68
N VAL A 311 -0.42 33.97 -15.42
CA VAL A 311 -0.69 32.90 -14.44
C VAL A 311 -1.78 31.97 -14.95
N TYR A 312 -2.91 32.48 -15.45
CA TYR A 312 -3.97 31.65 -16.00
C TYR A 312 -3.53 30.88 -17.24
N THR A 313 -2.74 31.50 -18.12
CA THR A 313 -2.19 30.83 -19.31
C THR A 313 -1.34 29.62 -18.95
N ILE A 314 -0.47 29.75 -17.95
CA ILE A 314 0.35 28.63 -17.44
C ILE A 314 -0.54 27.54 -16.84
N LEU A 315 -1.50 27.93 -16.00
CA LEU A 315 -2.42 26.99 -15.35
C LEU A 315 -3.27 26.22 -16.37
N ASP A 316 -3.72 26.86 -17.44
CA ASP A 316 -4.50 26.22 -18.50
C ASP A 316 -3.72 25.15 -19.23
N ILE A 317 -2.49 25.47 -19.63
CA ILE A 317 -1.61 24.53 -20.30
C ILE A 317 -1.28 23.35 -19.39
N ALA A 318 -1.02 23.62 -18.10
CA ALA A 318 -0.78 22.55 -17.14
C ALA A 318 -2.01 21.66 -16.93
N ILE A 319 -3.20 22.25 -16.85
CA ILE A 319 -4.49 21.53 -16.76
C ILE A 319 -4.70 20.64 -18.00
N ASP A 320 -4.37 21.14 -19.19
CA ASP A 320 -4.45 20.38 -20.44
C ASP A 320 -3.42 19.23 -20.52
N CYS A 321 -2.32 19.33 -19.75
CA CYS A 321 -1.28 18.30 -19.66
C CYS A 321 -1.49 17.29 -18.51
N VAL A 322 -2.60 17.38 -17.75
CA VAL A 322 -2.93 16.40 -16.70
C VAL A 322 -3.23 15.03 -17.32
N SER A 323 -2.56 14.01 -16.79
CA SER A 323 -2.64 12.61 -17.20
C SER A 323 -3.59 11.79 -16.31
N ASP A 324 -3.72 10.50 -16.57
CA ASP A 324 -4.49 9.58 -15.71
C ASP A 324 -3.72 9.16 -14.43
N LEU A 325 -2.43 9.47 -14.35
CA LEU A 325 -1.57 9.16 -13.19
C LEU A 325 -1.64 10.23 -12.09
N ASP A 326 -2.07 11.44 -12.47
CA ASP A 326 -2.11 12.59 -11.57
C ASP A 326 -3.35 12.57 -10.70
N GLY A 327 -3.24 13.03 -9.45
CA GLY A 327 -4.39 13.13 -8.57
C GLY A 327 -4.83 11.81 -7.93
N MET A 328 -4.17 10.69 -8.23
CA MET A 328 -4.65 9.36 -7.88
C MET A 328 -4.13 8.85 -6.53
N ASN A 329 -2.98 9.32 -6.06
CA ASN A 329 -2.35 8.83 -4.84
C ASN A 329 -2.70 9.70 -3.62
N THR A 330 -2.63 9.15 -2.41
CA THR A 330 -2.82 9.95 -1.18
C THR A 330 -1.67 10.88 -0.85
N LYS A 331 -0.54 10.65 -1.49
CA LYS A 331 0.62 11.54 -1.51
C LYS A 331 0.85 12.00 -2.93
N GLN A 332 1.48 13.17 -3.07
CA GLN A 332 1.98 13.63 -4.37
C GLN A 332 2.91 12.56 -4.93
N ASN A 333 2.60 12.06 -6.11
CA ASN A 333 3.35 10.97 -6.74
C ASN A 333 4.06 11.44 -8.01
N THR A 334 3.35 12.22 -8.82
CA THR A 334 3.90 12.82 -10.04
C THR A 334 4.48 14.19 -9.75
N LEU A 335 5.44 14.67 -10.54
CA LEU A 335 5.91 16.05 -10.44
C LEU A 335 4.79 17.05 -10.76
N MET A 336 3.78 16.64 -11.52
CA MET A 336 2.59 17.47 -11.76
C MET A 336 1.80 17.67 -10.46
N ASP A 337 1.58 16.60 -9.67
CA ASP A 337 0.94 16.70 -8.36
C ASP A 337 1.74 17.60 -7.42
N GLU A 338 3.06 17.39 -7.35
CA GLU A 338 3.98 18.19 -6.54
C GLU A 338 3.94 19.68 -6.94
N ALA A 339 3.94 19.97 -8.25
CA ALA A 339 3.94 21.33 -8.76
C ALA A 339 2.61 22.06 -8.53
N PHE A 340 1.47 21.42 -8.80
CA PHE A 340 0.15 22.00 -8.46
C PHE A 340 0.01 22.25 -6.97
N TYR A 341 0.44 21.28 -6.15
CA TYR A 341 0.44 21.47 -4.69
C TYR A 341 1.32 22.66 -4.29
N ALA A 342 2.53 22.78 -4.84
CA ALA A 342 3.44 23.87 -4.53
C ALA A 342 2.89 25.26 -4.92
N VAL A 343 2.15 25.37 -6.03
CA VAL A 343 1.42 26.58 -6.45
C VAL A 343 0.24 26.86 -5.52
N MET A 344 -0.48 25.82 -5.08
CA MET A 344 -1.57 25.96 -4.10
C MET A 344 -1.08 26.38 -2.71
N GLN A 345 0.20 26.19 -2.39
CA GLN A 345 0.85 26.72 -1.19
C GLN A 345 1.46 28.13 -1.39
N SER A 346 1.42 28.69 -2.60
CA SER A 346 2.04 29.99 -2.91
C SER A 346 1.04 31.15 -2.84
N CYS A 347 1.50 32.36 -3.19
CA CYS A 347 0.65 33.53 -3.38
C CYS A 347 -0.41 33.37 -4.48
N TYR A 348 -0.25 32.38 -5.37
CA TYR A 348 -1.17 32.11 -6.47
C TYR A 348 -2.27 31.10 -6.13
N ARG A 349 -2.38 30.66 -4.87
CA ARG A 349 -3.40 29.71 -4.40
C ARG A 349 -4.80 30.04 -4.91
N ASP A 350 -5.24 31.29 -4.76
CA ASP A 350 -6.60 31.68 -5.11
C ASP A 350 -6.83 31.65 -6.62
N LEU A 351 -5.84 32.06 -7.42
CA LEU A 351 -5.91 31.99 -8.89
C LEU A 351 -5.90 30.54 -9.37
N CYS A 352 -5.04 29.70 -8.81
CA CYS A 352 -4.97 28.26 -9.10
C CYS A 352 -6.29 27.56 -8.75
N THR A 353 -6.80 27.77 -7.53
CA THR A 353 -8.09 27.22 -7.07
C THR A 353 -9.22 27.63 -7.99
N ARG A 354 -9.31 28.93 -8.30
CA ARG A 354 -10.36 29.48 -9.18
C ARG A 354 -10.26 28.90 -10.58
N ARG A 355 -9.05 28.75 -11.13
CA ARG A 355 -8.86 28.25 -12.49
C ARG A 355 -9.15 26.76 -12.60
N LEU A 356 -8.66 25.94 -11.66
CA LEU A 356 -9.00 24.51 -11.59
C LEU A 356 -10.52 24.31 -11.48
N LEU A 357 -11.18 25.09 -10.63
CA LEU A 357 -12.63 25.02 -10.46
C LEU A 357 -13.39 25.44 -11.72
N HIS A 358 -12.98 26.53 -12.36
CA HIS A 358 -13.56 26.98 -13.62
C HIS A 358 -13.41 25.93 -14.71
N SER A 359 -12.20 25.37 -14.88
CA SER A 359 -11.91 24.33 -15.85
C SER A 359 -12.68 23.04 -15.54
N TYR A 360 -12.87 22.67 -14.26
CA TYR A 360 -13.72 21.55 -13.86
C TYR A 360 -15.19 21.76 -14.26
N ILE A 361 -15.72 22.96 -14.02
CA ILE A 361 -17.09 23.34 -14.34
C ILE A 361 -17.35 23.28 -15.85
N GLN A 362 -16.41 23.81 -16.64
CA GLN A 362 -16.51 23.86 -18.11
C GLN A 362 -16.23 22.51 -18.79
N SER A 363 -15.43 21.64 -18.17
CA SER A 363 -15.10 20.32 -18.70
C SER A 363 -16.23 19.31 -18.50
N ARG A 364 -16.15 18.17 -19.20
CA ARG A 364 -17.01 16.99 -19.02
C ARG A 364 -16.16 15.71 -19.01
N ASP A 365 -16.75 14.63 -18.51
CA ASP A 365 -16.25 13.26 -18.62
C ASP A 365 -14.82 13.11 -18.06
N GLN A 366 -13.93 12.45 -18.80
CA GLN A 366 -12.57 12.13 -18.35
C GLN A 366 -11.77 13.39 -17.99
N ARG A 367 -11.89 14.48 -18.77
CA ARG A 367 -11.18 15.73 -18.47
C ARG A 367 -11.64 16.33 -17.14
N ARG A 368 -12.94 16.37 -16.89
CA ARG A 368 -13.50 16.83 -15.61
C ARG A 368 -12.98 15.97 -14.45
N HIS A 369 -12.97 14.64 -14.62
CA HIS A 369 -12.48 13.71 -13.59
C HIS A 369 -11.03 14.01 -13.22
N LYS A 370 -10.13 14.12 -14.21
CA LYS A 370 -8.70 14.43 -14.02
C LYS A 370 -8.46 15.73 -13.25
N ILE A 371 -9.14 16.81 -13.66
CA ILE A 371 -9.05 18.11 -12.97
C ILE A 371 -9.54 17.99 -11.52
N GLY A 372 -10.62 17.25 -11.31
CA GLY A 372 -11.17 17.02 -9.97
C GLY A 372 -10.21 16.25 -9.07
N CYS A 373 -9.46 15.28 -9.60
CA CYS A 373 -8.44 14.55 -8.84
C CYS A 373 -7.34 15.50 -8.34
N ILE A 374 -6.77 16.34 -9.22
CA ILE A 374 -5.79 17.38 -8.83
C ILE A 374 -6.37 18.34 -7.79
N PHE A 375 -7.60 18.83 -8.00
CA PHE A 375 -8.26 19.76 -7.08
C PHE A 375 -8.42 19.13 -5.69
N SER A 376 -8.82 17.85 -5.61
CA SER A 376 -8.98 17.15 -4.34
C SER A 376 -7.65 16.96 -3.57
N LEU A 377 -6.54 16.69 -4.26
CA LEU A 377 -5.22 16.57 -3.60
C LEU A 377 -4.76 17.85 -2.91
N CYS A 378 -5.14 19.00 -3.45
CA CYS A 378 -4.70 20.30 -2.95
C CYS A 378 -5.47 20.76 -1.70
N GLY A 379 -6.47 20.01 -1.25
CA GLY A 379 -7.20 20.29 -0.02
C GLY A 379 -6.34 20.04 1.22
N SER A 380 -6.15 21.03 2.07
CA SER A 380 -5.53 20.85 3.40
C SER A 380 -6.55 20.36 4.43
N SER A 381 -7.31 19.30 4.09
CA SER A 381 -8.33 18.80 5.00
C SER A 381 -7.70 17.95 6.11
N GLU A 382 -8.06 18.27 7.34
CA GLU A 382 -7.85 17.41 8.49
C GLU A 382 -8.53 16.07 8.23
N SER A 383 -7.86 14.94 8.54
CA SER A 383 -8.45 13.61 8.35
C SER A 383 -9.74 13.48 9.17
N LEU A 384 -10.81 13.02 8.52
CA LEU A 384 -12.11 12.86 9.14
C LEU A 384 -12.06 11.77 10.22
N ASN A 385 -12.59 12.07 11.40
CA ASN A 385 -12.73 11.14 12.53
C ASN A 385 -14.04 11.43 13.30
N ALA A 386 -14.33 10.60 14.32
CA ALA A 386 -15.55 10.73 15.12
C ALA A 386 -15.71 12.14 15.74
N ASP A 387 -14.60 12.70 16.25
CA ASP A 387 -14.60 13.93 17.04
C ASP A 387 -14.79 15.18 16.16
N ASN A 388 -14.26 15.16 14.93
CA ASN A 388 -14.31 16.30 14.01
C ASN A 388 -15.40 16.21 12.93
N ALA A 389 -16.04 15.05 12.75
CA ALA A 389 -16.96 14.80 11.63
C ALA A 389 -18.06 15.86 11.50
N ALA A 390 -18.79 16.14 12.59
CA ALA A 390 -19.88 17.11 12.55
C ALA A 390 -19.40 18.54 12.26
N ARG A 391 -18.23 18.91 12.81
CA ARG A 391 -17.61 20.22 12.61
C ARG A 391 -17.18 20.44 11.16
N ILE A 392 -16.69 19.39 10.49
CA ILE A 392 -16.21 19.47 9.10
C ILE A 392 -17.36 19.32 8.10
N LEU A 393 -18.23 18.32 8.28
CA LEU A 393 -19.26 17.98 7.29
C LEU A 393 -20.38 19.01 7.22
N ARG A 394 -20.94 19.47 8.35
CA ARG A 394 -22.11 20.37 8.33
C ARG A 394 -21.88 21.69 7.59
N PRO A 395 -20.77 22.43 7.82
CA PRO A 395 -20.50 23.64 7.04
C PRO A 395 -20.36 23.37 5.54
N THR A 396 -19.75 22.23 5.19
CA THR A 396 -19.53 21.83 3.80
C THR A 396 -20.85 21.46 3.11
N LEU A 397 -21.73 20.71 3.80
CA LEU A 397 -23.08 20.38 3.33
C LEU A 397 -23.96 21.63 3.18
N ASN A 398 -23.86 22.58 4.11
CA ASN A 398 -24.58 23.86 4.03
C ASN A 398 -24.15 24.68 2.81
N ARG A 399 -22.86 24.69 2.46
CA ARG A 399 -22.38 25.33 1.23
C ARG A 399 -22.94 24.67 -0.03
N ILE A 400 -23.09 23.35 -0.05
CA ILE A 400 -23.74 22.63 -1.16
C ILE A 400 -25.22 23.03 -1.28
N LYS A 401 -25.94 23.12 -0.15
CA LYS A 401 -27.36 23.52 -0.12
C LYS A 401 -27.60 25.01 -0.37
N SER A 402 -26.58 25.84 -0.19
CA SER A 402 -26.71 27.29 -0.31
C SER A 402 -27.09 27.70 -1.73
N ASN A 403 -27.83 28.81 -1.86
CA ASN A 403 -28.11 29.45 -3.16
C ASN A 403 -26.93 30.34 -3.63
N GLU A 404 -25.72 30.06 -3.18
CA GLU A 404 -24.52 30.80 -3.57
C GLU A 404 -24.12 30.53 -5.04
N LYS A 405 -23.02 31.14 -5.49
CA LYS A 405 -22.46 30.90 -6.82
C LYS A 405 -22.18 29.39 -7.00
N PRO A 406 -22.46 28.81 -8.19
CA PRO A 406 -22.24 27.40 -8.48
C PRO A 406 -20.83 26.92 -8.12
N ASP A 407 -19.83 27.77 -8.31
CA ASP A 407 -18.43 27.57 -7.94
C ASP A 407 -18.28 27.14 -6.48
N ASN A 408 -18.96 27.81 -5.54
CA ASN A 408 -18.87 27.50 -4.11
C ASN A 408 -19.48 26.13 -3.78
N GLN A 409 -20.59 25.78 -4.44
CA GLN A 409 -21.24 24.48 -4.27
C GLN A 409 -20.35 23.35 -4.81
N VAL A 410 -19.78 23.54 -6.02
CA VAL A 410 -18.90 22.55 -6.66
C VAL A 410 -17.62 22.36 -5.84
N ALA A 411 -16.99 23.44 -5.38
CA ALA A 411 -15.82 23.37 -4.52
C ALA A 411 -16.10 22.62 -3.21
N ALA A 412 -17.27 22.86 -2.59
CA ALA A 412 -17.68 22.13 -1.38
C ALA A 412 -17.91 20.63 -1.66
N ALA A 413 -18.50 20.26 -2.79
CA ALA A 413 -18.67 18.86 -3.18
C ALA A 413 -17.33 18.17 -3.47
N LEU A 414 -16.39 18.84 -4.16
CA LEU A 414 -15.03 18.32 -4.38
C LEU A 414 -14.23 18.21 -3.08
N GLN A 415 -14.45 19.11 -2.12
CA GLN A 415 -13.87 18.99 -0.78
C GLN A 415 -14.35 17.71 -0.07
N LEU A 416 -15.63 17.33 -0.24
CA LEU A 416 -16.13 16.06 0.29
C LEU A 416 -15.53 14.83 -0.40
N VAL A 417 -15.16 14.92 -1.69
CA VAL A 417 -14.41 13.85 -2.37
C VAL A 417 -13.10 13.58 -1.64
N ASP A 418 -12.30 14.62 -1.37
CA ASP A 418 -11.03 14.49 -0.62
C ASP A 418 -11.26 13.97 0.80
N ILE A 419 -12.22 14.54 1.53
CA ILE A 419 -12.55 14.15 2.92
C ILE A 419 -12.89 12.67 3.03
N PHE A 420 -13.66 12.11 2.08
CA PHE A 420 -14.05 10.70 2.11
C PHE A 420 -12.98 9.77 1.52
N TYR A 421 -12.17 10.26 0.57
CA TYR A 421 -11.10 9.49 -0.06
C TYR A 421 -9.87 9.32 0.85
N ARG A 422 -9.38 10.42 1.43
CA ARG A 422 -8.09 10.49 2.13
C ARG A 422 -7.92 9.47 3.25
N PRO A 423 -8.89 9.25 4.17
CA PRO A 423 -8.75 8.24 5.21
C PRO A 423 -8.53 6.84 4.64
N GLN A 424 -9.22 6.51 3.53
CA GLN A 424 -9.16 5.19 2.91
C GLN A 424 -7.83 4.92 2.22
N GLY A 425 -7.24 5.94 1.61
CA GLY A 425 -5.95 5.78 0.95
C GLY A 425 -4.75 5.93 1.89
N GLN A 426 -4.91 6.51 3.08
CA GLN A 426 -3.87 6.50 4.14
C GLN A 426 -3.84 5.17 4.88
N ASN A 427 -5.02 4.60 5.15
CA ASN A 427 -5.13 3.30 5.77
C ASN A 427 -6.37 2.62 5.18
N SER A 428 -6.13 1.58 4.39
CA SER A 428 -7.18 0.80 3.75
C SER A 428 -8.19 0.24 4.76
N ASN A 429 -7.80 0.07 6.02
CA ASN A 429 -8.65 -0.44 7.10
C ASN A 429 -9.50 0.63 7.81
N ILE A 430 -9.33 1.92 7.50
CA ILE A 430 -10.16 2.96 8.14
C ILE A 430 -11.61 2.82 7.64
N ARG A 431 -12.52 2.68 8.61
CA ARG A 431 -13.96 2.60 8.39
C ARG A 431 -14.59 3.98 8.66
N ILE A 432 -15.60 4.35 7.87
CA ILE A 432 -16.41 5.58 8.07
C ILE A 432 -17.64 5.27 8.96
N ASP A 433 -17.65 4.12 9.62
CA ASP A 433 -18.73 3.71 10.54
C ASP A 433 -18.75 4.51 11.86
N PHE A 434 -17.76 5.38 12.08
CA PHE A 434 -17.77 6.35 13.18
C PHE A 434 -18.76 7.51 12.98
N LEU A 435 -19.32 7.69 11.78
CA LEU A 435 -20.31 8.74 11.55
C LEU A 435 -21.62 8.42 12.28
N ASP A 436 -22.07 9.36 13.09
CA ASP A 436 -23.41 9.35 13.67
C ASP A 436 -24.48 9.13 12.58
N ALA A 437 -25.45 8.25 12.86
CA ALA A 437 -26.45 7.81 11.87
C ALA A 437 -27.25 8.99 11.27
N LYS A 438 -27.54 10.02 12.08
CA LYS A 438 -28.26 11.22 11.61
C LYS A 438 -27.37 12.07 10.70
N LEU A 439 -26.10 12.26 11.06
CA LEU A 439 -25.15 12.98 10.21
C LEU A 439 -24.88 12.24 8.89
N LEU A 440 -24.76 10.91 8.94
CA LEU A 440 -24.62 10.08 7.75
C LEU A 440 -25.84 10.21 6.83
N GLN A 441 -27.06 10.09 7.37
CA GLN A 441 -28.29 10.28 6.61
C GLN A 441 -28.40 11.68 6.01
N GLU A 442 -28.06 12.71 6.78
CA GLU A 442 -28.03 14.10 6.30
C GLU A 442 -27.04 14.27 5.13
N THR A 443 -25.84 13.69 5.26
CA THR A 443 -24.79 13.73 4.22
C THR A 443 -25.26 13.04 2.95
N VAL A 444 -25.79 11.82 3.05
CA VAL A 444 -26.29 11.06 1.89
C VAL A 444 -27.46 11.77 1.22
N SER A 445 -28.44 12.27 1.98
CA SER A 445 -29.59 13.00 1.42
C SER A 445 -29.14 14.23 0.64
N THR A 446 -28.24 15.02 1.23
CA THR A 446 -27.73 16.26 0.60
C THR A 446 -26.99 15.97 -0.70
N LEU A 447 -26.11 14.96 -0.70
CA LEU A 447 -25.36 14.57 -1.89
C LEU A 447 -26.26 14.02 -2.99
N LEU A 448 -27.28 13.24 -2.62
CA LEU A 448 -28.22 12.68 -3.60
C LEU A 448 -29.17 13.75 -4.17
N GLU A 449 -29.61 14.72 -3.36
CA GLU A 449 -30.36 15.90 -3.83
C GLU A 449 -29.53 16.75 -4.80
N ALA A 450 -28.24 16.93 -4.52
CA ALA A 450 -27.31 17.60 -5.43
C ALA A 450 -27.12 16.80 -6.73
N ALA A 451 -26.90 15.49 -6.63
CA ALA A 451 -26.72 14.57 -7.78
C ALA A 451 -27.92 14.53 -8.73
N THR A 452 -29.14 14.52 -8.17
CA THR A 452 -30.39 14.51 -8.93
C THR A 452 -30.74 15.88 -9.52
N GLY A 453 -30.05 16.95 -9.11
CA GLY A 453 -30.32 18.31 -9.56
C GLY A 453 -31.51 18.97 -8.87
N ARG A 454 -31.95 18.44 -7.72
CA ARG A 454 -32.99 19.06 -6.87
C ARG A 454 -32.47 20.33 -6.20
N ILE A 455 -31.19 20.33 -5.86
CA ILE A 455 -30.46 21.55 -5.56
C ILE A 455 -30.10 22.18 -6.92
N LYS A 456 -30.60 23.39 -7.16
CA LYS A 456 -30.32 24.15 -8.38
C LYS A 456 -28.80 24.33 -8.51
N GLY A 457 -28.21 23.71 -9.53
CA GLY A 457 -26.76 23.71 -9.70
C GLY A 457 -26.31 23.23 -11.09
N HIS A 458 -25.01 23.39 -11.35
CA HIS A 458 -24.38 22.97 -12.60
C HIS A 458 -24.21 21.45 -12.69
N ALA A 459 -24.09 20.88 -13.90
CA ALA A 459 -23.80 19.45 -14.08
C ALA A 459 -22.51 18.99 -13.38
N ALA A 460 -21.57 19.91 -13.16
CA ALA A 460 -20.35 19.69 -12.40
C ALA A 460 -20.62 19.39 -10.92
N LEU A 461 -21.61 20.05 -10.30
CA LEU A 461 -22.02 19.78 -8.92
C LEU A 461 -22.57 18.36 -8.81
N GLN A 462 -23.41 17.96 -9.76
CA GLN A 462 -24.00 16.62 -9.79
C GLN A 462 -22.92 15.53 -9.85
N GLY A 463 -21.91 15.73 -10.71
CA GLY A 463 -20.77 14.82 -10.83
C GLY A 463 -19.92 14.73 -9.57
N ALA A 464 -19.55 15.88 -8.99
CA ALA A 464 -18.78 15.93 -7.75
C ALA A 464 -19.53 15.32 -6.55
N ALA A 465 -20.85 15.57 -6.46
CA ALA A 465 -21.67 15.01 -5.39
C ALA A 465 -21.80 13.48 -5.49
N LEU A 466 -21.99 12.92 -6.70
CA LEU A 466 -21.98 11.48 -6.92
C LEU A 466 -20.64 10.84 -6.62
N TRP A 467 -19.55 11.52 -6.97
CA TRP A 467 -18.22 11.05 -6.67
C TRP A 467 -17.96 11.00 -5.16
N ALA A 468 -18.30 12.07 -4.43
CA ALA A 468 -18.20 12.09 -2.97
C ALA A 468 -19.09 11.02 -2.33
N LEU A 469 -20.33 10.87 -2.80
CA LEU A 469 -21.24 9.82 -2.32
C LEU A 469 -20.68 8.43 -2.57
N SER A 470 -20.06 8.18 -3.74
CA SER A 470 -19.44 6.90 -4.03
C SER A 470 -18.31 6.59 -3.06
N TRP A 471 -17.41 7.53 -2.76
CA TRP A 471 -16.37 7.30 -1.74
C TRP A 471 -16.94 7.03 -0.36
N LEU A 472 -17.99 7.75 0.04
CA LEU A 472 -18.64 7.56 1.34
C LEU A 472 -19.21 6.14 1.49
N VAL A 473 -19.86 5.59 0.45
CA VAL A 473 -20.59 4.33 0.55
C VAL A 473 -19.83 3.10 0.07
N THR A 474 -18.77 3.27 -0.72
CA THR A 474 -17.96 2.15 -1.26
C THR A 474 -16.64 1.92 -0.50
N ALA A 475 -16.48 2.54 0.67
CA ALA A 475 -15.26 2.49 1.45
C ALA A 475 -14.80 1.06 1.77
N LYS A 476 -13.54 0.76 1.43
CA LYS A 476 -13.02 -0.57 1.08
C LYS A 476 -13.02 -1.68 2.14
N VAL A 477 -13.24 -1.41 3.44
CA VAL A 477 -13.00 -2.38 4.54
C VAL A 477 -14.11 -2.43 5.61
N CYS A 478 -15.29 -1.91 5.33
CA CYS A 478 -16.42 -2.34 6.16
C CYS A 478 -16.78 -3.79 5.79
N GLN A 479 -16.86 -4.68 6.78
CA GLN A 479 -17.60 -5.93 6.62
C GLN A 479 -18.92 -5.65 5.88
N PRO A 480 -19.34 -6.55 4.98
CA PRO A 480 -20.18 -6.23 3.85
C PRO A 480 -21.39 -5.36 4.22
N ASN A 481 -21.41 -4.16 3.61
CA ASN A 481 -22.61 -3.48 3.13
C ASN A 481 -23.65 -3.02 4.16
N LYS A 482 -23.24 -2.47 5.30
CA LYS A 482 -24.19 -1.88 6.28
C LYS A 482 -23.99 -0.41 6.66
N ILE A 483 -23.04 0.33 6.06
CA ILE A 483 -22.85 1.74 6.44
C ILE A 483 -24.16 2.51 6.23
N TYR A 484 -24.79 2.37 5.06
CA TYR A 484 -26.03 3.07 4.74
C TYR A 484 -27.01 2.19 3.93
N ALA A 485 -28.28 2.23 4.32
CA ALA A 485 -29.37 1.54 3.64
C ALA A 485 -30.14 2.49 2.69
N PHE A 486 -29.87 2.46 1.39
CA PHE A 486 -30.66 3.20 0.40
C PHE A 486 -32.09 2.66 0.29
N ASP A 487 -33.07 3.53 0.46
CA ASP A 487 -34.47 3.15 0.21
C ASP A 487 -34.75 2.98 -1.30
N SER A 488 -35.92 2.44 -1.65
CA SER A 488 -36.28 2.18 -3.05
C SER A 488 -36.28 3.44 -3.91
N LEU A 489 -36.65 4.58 -3.34
CA LEU A 489 -36.76 5.86 -4.03
C LEU A 489 -35.37 6.43 -4.33
N GLN A 490 -34.44 6.34 -3.38
CA GLN A 490 -33.05 6.71 -3.57
C GLN A 490 -32.36 5.84 -4.64
N LEU A 491 -32.67 4.54 -4.67
CA LEU A 491 -32.20 3.65 -5.74
C LEU A 491 -32.77 4.00 -7.10
N ASP A 492 -34.04 4.39 -7.18
CA ASP A 492 -34.65 4.86 -8.42
C ASP A 492 -33.95 6.12 -8.95
N TYR A 493 -33.54 7.06 -8.08
CA TYR A 493 -32.73 8.21 -8.49
C TYR A 493 -31.38 7.80 -9.09
N LEU A 494 -30.69 6.82 -8.50
CA LEU A 494 -29.42 6.33 -9.06
C LEU A 494 -29.63 5.66 -10.43
N ARG A 495 -30.71 4.89 -10.60
CA ARG A 495 -31.09 4.30 -11.89
C ARG A 495 -31.38 5.36 -12.95
N GLU A 496 -32.14 6.40 -12.60
CA GLU A 496 -32.42 7.54 -13.47
C GLU A 496 -31.13 8.25 -13.93
N ILE A 497 -30.19 8.47 -13.00
CA ILE A 497 -28.89 9.07 -13.32
C ILE A 497 -28.12 8.21 -14.32
N ILE A 498 -28.11 6.88 -14.15
CA ILE A 498 -27.37 5.94 -15.02
C ILE A 498 -27.91 5.96 -16.46
N ILE A 499 -29.22 6.05 -16.66
CA ILE A 499 -29.85 6.03 -17.98
C ILE A 499 -29.86 7.41 -18.67
N ASP A 500 -29.66 8.50 -17.93
CA ASP A 500 -29.63 9.85 -18.51
C ASP A 500 -28.32 10.14 -19.24
N GLU A 501 -28.32 9.98 -20.56
CA GLU A 501 -27.16 10.26 -21.43
C GLU A 501 -26.70 11.72 -21.42
N LYS A 502 -27.52 12.65 -20.92
CA LYS A 502 -27.11 14.05 -20.78
C LYS A 502 -26.18 14.25 -19.59
N LYS A 503 -26.15 13.31 -18.64
CA LYS A 503 -25.24 13.34 -17.48
C LYS A 503 -23.82 13.00 -17.90
N ASP A 504 -22.88 13.44 -17.08
CA ASP A 504 -21.47 13.12 -17.22
C ASP A 504 -21.24 11.60 -17.12
N SER A 505 -20.46 11.02 -18.03
CA SER A 505 -20.22 9.58 -18.07
C SER A 505 -19.57 9.04 -16.79
N PHE A 506 -18.68 9.81 -16.15
CA PHE A 506 -18.08 9.41 -14.88
C PHE A 506 -19.08 9.50 -13.73
N ALA A 507 -19.97 10.49 -13.73
CA ALA A 507 -21.08 10.55 -12.77
C ALA A 507 -22.00 9.32 -12.88
N ARG A 508 -22.32 8.90 -14.11
CA ARG A 508 -23.07 7.66 -14.39
C ARG A 508 -22.30 6.42 -13.89
N GLY A 509 -20.99 6.38 -14.09
CA GLY A 509 -20.11 5.34 -13.56
C GLY A 509 -20.05 5.27 -12.03
N TRP A 510 -20.06 6.42 -11.34
CA TRP A 510 -20.12 6.48 -9.88
C TRP A 510 -21.48 6.00 -9.35
N ALA A 511 -22.59 6.40 -9.99
CA ALA A 511 -23.91 5.88 -9.66
C ALA A 511 -23.99 4.35 -9.86
N ALA A 512 -23.40 3.83 -10.94
CA ALA A 512 -23.29 2.39 -11.18
C ALA A 512 -22.52 1.67 -10.07
N SER A 513 -21.37 2.23 -9.66
CA SER A 513 -20.56 1.70 -8.55
C SER A 513 -21.35 1.65 -7.24
N ILE A 514 -22.14 2.68 -6.94
CA ILE A 514 -23.02 2.70 -5.76
C ILE A 514 -24.06 1.58 -5.84
N LEU A 515 -24.76 1.42 -6.97
CA LEU A 515 -25.74 0.35 -7.15
C LEU A 515 -25.13 -1.06 -7.02
N GLY A 516 -23.92 -1.26 -7.57
CA GLY A 516 -23.21 -2.54 -7.45
C GLY A 516 -22.72 -2.86 -6.05
N SER A 517 -22.54 -1.84 -5.20
CA SER A 517 -21.95 -1.99 -3.85
C SER A 517 -22.98 -1.95 -2.73
N TYR A 518 -24.17 -1.38 -2.97
CA TYR A 518 -25.20 -1.19 -1.95
C TYR A 518 -25.89 -2.49 -1.47
N ILE A 519 -25.67 -3.60 -2.15
CA ILE A 519 -26.46 -4.81 -1.95
C ILE A 519 -26.40 -5.29 -0.48
N ALA A 520 -27.54 -5.52 0.15
CA ALA A 520 -27.65 -6.04 1.53
C ALA A 520 -27.07 -7.46 1.74
N TYR A 521 -26.47 -8.03 0.70
CA TYR A 521 -25.86 -9.34 0.63
C TYR A 521 -24.36 -9.18 0.37
N GLU A 522 -23.57 -10.15 0.80
CA GLU A 522 -22.15 -10.21 0.51
C GLU A 522 -21.95 -10.28 -1.03
N PRO A 523 -21.25 -9.31 -1.65
CA PRO A 523 -20.86 -9.37 -3.05
C PRO A 523 -20.23 -10.72 -3.36
N VAL A 524 -20.37 -11.20 -4.61
CA VAL A 524 -19.79 -12.50 -5.02
C VAL A 524 -18.33 -12.63 -4.58
N PHE A 525 -17.54 -11.57 -4.76
CA PHE A 525 -16.13 -11.51 -4.33
C PHE A 525 -15.90 -11.76 -2.84
N THR A 526 -16.83 -11.35 -1.96
CA THR A 526 -16.69 -11.48 -0.50
C THR A 526 -17.44 -12.67 0.09
N GLN A 527 -18.24 -13.39 -0.70
CA GLN A 527 -18.94 -14.60 -0.22
C GLN A 527 -17.97 -15.68 0.26
N VAL A 528 -16.74 -15.65 -0.26
CA VAL A 528 -15.67 -16.62 -0.04
C VAL A 528 -14.34 -15.92 -0.32
N ASP A 529 -13.27 -16.34 0.34
CA ASP A 529 -11.92 -16.04 -0.12
C ASP A 529 -11.57 -16.92 -1.34
N TRP A 530 -12.09 -16.57 -2.51
CA TRP A 530 -11.93 -17.34 -3.74
C TRP A 530 -10.47 -17.57 -4.10
N VAL A 531 -9.62 -16.56 -3.91
CA VAL A 531 -8.19 -16.64 -4.22
C VAL A 531 -7.54 -17.68 -3.32
N TYR A 532 -7.81 -17.63 -2.02
CA TYR A 532 -7.34 -18.64 -1.08
C TYR A 532 -7.87 -20.04 -1.44
N GLU A 533 -9.18 -20.17 -1.72
CA GLU A 533 -9.78 -21.45 -2.06
C GLU A 533 -9.17 -22.08 -3.33
N TRP A 534 -8.81 -21.27 -4.32
CA TRP A 534 -8.09 -21.75 -5.51
C TRP A 534 -6.63 -22.07 -5.22
N ALA A 535 -5.97 -21.30 -4.35
CA ALA A 535 -4.62 -21.63 -3.90
C ALA A 535 -4.59 -22.97 -3.13
N VAL A 536 -5.59 -23.24 -2.29
CA VAL A 536 -5.71 -24.53 -1.59
C VAL A 536 -5.90 -25.70 -2.56
N VAL A 537 -6.61 -25.48 -3.68
CA VAL A 537 -6.68 -26.46 -4.78
C VAL A 537 -5.31 -26.63 -5.44
N ALA A 538 -4.62 -25.53 -5.72
CA ALA A 538 -3.27 -25.52 -6.30
C ALA A 538 -2.28 -26.32 -5.44
N ASP A 539 -2.40 -26.24 -4.12
CA ASP A 539 -1.55 -26.95 -3.17
C ASP A 539 -1.97 -28.42 -2.93
N GLY A 540 -3.03 -28.90 -3.59
CA GLY A 540 -3.56 -30.25 -3.43
C GLY A 540 -4.29 -30.48 -2.11
N GLY A 541 -4.72 -29.41 -1.42
CA GLY A 541 -5.45 -29.48 -0.15
C GLY A 541 -6.94 -29.81 -0.32
N LYS A 542 -7.61 -29.22 -1.32
CA LYS A 542 -9.07 -29.34 -1.52
C LYS A 542 -9.39 -29.53 -3.01
N PRO A 543 -10.32 -30.43 -3.39
CA PRO A 543 -10.73 -30.57 -4.80
C PRO A 543 -11.69 -29.46 -5.22
N GLN A 544 -11.66 -29.08 -6.50
CA GLN A 544 -12.44 -27.97 -7.07
C GLN A 544 -13.95 -28.11 -6.92
N LYS A 545 -14.48 -29.35 -7.01
CA LYS A 545 -15.91 -29.61 -6.84
C LYS A 545 -16.47 -29.21 -5.45
N HIS A 546 -15.60 -28.91 -4.48
CA HIS A 546 -15.98 -28.42 -3.16
C HIS A 546 -15.79 -26.91 -3.00
N LEU A 547 -15.45 -26.19 -4.08
CA LEU A 547 -15.43 -24.73 -4.09
C LEU A 547 -16.86 -24.22 -3.90
N PRO A 548 -17.09 -23.13 -3.16
CA PRO A 548 -18.43 -22.64 -2.96
C PRO A 548 -19.05 -22.16 -4.27
N VAL A 549 -20.38 -22.17 -4.34
CA VAL A 549 -21.11 -21.69 -5.51
C VAL A 549 -21.58 -20.26 -5.25
N ALA A 550 -21.24 -19.35 -6.16
CA ALA A 550 -21.68 -17.96 -6.10
C ALA A 550 -23.21 -17.88 -6.07
N LYS A 551 -23.79 -17.31 -5.01
CA LYS A 551 -25.24 -17.16 -4.87
C LYS A 551 -25.75 -16.10 -5.86
N ARG A 552 -26.86 -16.39 -6.54
CA ARG A 552 -27.53 -15.40 -7.41
C ARG A 552 -28.21 -14.34 -6.57
N ILE A 553 -28.04 -13.07 -6.95
CA ILE A 553 -28.67 -11.93 -6.30
C ILE A 553 -29.75 -11.38 -7.23
N ASN A 554 -31.00 -11.32 -6.76
CA ASN A 554 -32.14 -10.94 -7.61
C ASN A 554 -32.32 -9.41 -7.66
N HIS A 555 -31.71 -8.75 -8.64
CA HIS A 555 -31.75 -7.30 -8.84
C HIS A 555 -31.96 -6.93 -10.32
N ASN A 556 -33.01 -7.47 -10.94
CA ASN A 556 -33.23 -7.33 -12.38
C ASN A 556 -33.28 -5.86 -12.86
N LYS A 557 -33.85 -4.94 -12.07
CA LYS A 557 -33.89 -3.51 -12.42
C LYS A 557 -32.49 -2.91 -12.53
N ASP A 558 -31.62 -3.22 -11.57
CA ASP A 558 -30.23 -2.70 -11.52
C ASP A 558 -29.41 -3.28 -12.67
N VAL A 559 -29.54 -4.59 -12.92
CA VAL A 559 -28.88 -5.26 -14.04
C VAL A 559 -29.28 -4.63 -15.38
N ILE A 560 -30.56 -4.34 -15.60
CA ILE A 560 -31.03 -3.73 -16.86
C ILE A 560 -30.37 -2.36 -17.10
N VAL A 561 -30.36 -1.47 -16.11
CA VAL A 561 -29.78 -0.13 -16.28
C VAL A 561 -28.26 -0.17 -16.40
N LEU A 562 -27.58 -1.07 -15.68
CA LEU A 562 -26.13 -1.25 -15.77
C LEU A 562 -25.73 -1.82 -17.15
N ARG A 563 -26.46 -2.81 -17.67
CA ARG A 563 -26.22 -3.32 -19.02
C ARG A 563 -26.43 -2.24 -20.08
N HIS A 564 -27.46 -1.42 -19.93
CA HIS A 564 -27.68 -0.28 -20.83
C HIS A 564 -26.46 0.65 -20.85
N LEU A 565 -25.94 1.06 -19.69
CA LEU A 565 -24.75 1.91 -19.61
C LEU A 565 -23.48 1.24 -20.19
N LEU A 566 -23.32 -0.06 -19.99
CA LEU A 566 -22.18 -0.83 -20.49
C LEU A 566 -22.09 -0.81 -22.03
N VAL A 567 -23.25 -0.91 -22.70
CA VAL A 567 -23.33 -0.89 -24.17
C VAL A 567 -23.40 0.53 -24.75
N SER A 568 -23.64 1.56 -23.94
CA SER A 568 -23.58 2.97 -24.37
C SER A 568 -22.17 3.39 -24.82
N ASN A 569 -22.11 4.53 -25.52
CA ASN A 569 -20.87 5.19 -25.91
C ASN A 569 -20.26 5.98 -24.74
N VAL A 570 -19.73 5.26 -23.74
CA VAL A 570 -19.02 5.84 -22.58
C VAL A 570 -17.55 5.40 -22.57
N PRO A 571 -16.65 6.17 -21.92
CA PRO A 571 -15.24 5.81 -21.80
C PRO A 571 -15.04 4.43 -21.18
N ILE A 572 -13.95 3.75 -21.56
CA ILE A 572 -13.66 2.38 -21.10
C ILE A 572 -13.57 2.28 -19.57
N LYS A 573 -12.98 3.26 -18.90
CA LYS A 573 -12.91 3.35 -17.42
C LYS A 573 -14.29 3.37 -16.75
N VAL A 574 -15.31 3.91 -17.41
CA VAL A 574 -16.69 3.84 -16.92
C VAL A 574 -17.25 2.43 -17.11
N LYS A 575 -17.01 1.80 -18.27
CA LYS A 575 -17.42 0.41 -18.54
C LYS A 575 -16.78 -0.58 -17.58
N GLU A 576 -15.53 -0.36 -17.20
CA GLU A 576 -14.80 -1.14 -16.18
C GLU A 576 -15.56 -1.15 -14.85
N ARG A 577 -15.93 0.02 -14.33
CA ARG A 577 -16.72 0.15 -13.09
C ARG A 577 -18.10 -0.51 -13.19
N VAL A 578 -18.76 -0.37 -14.34
CA VAL A 578 -20.06 -1.00 -14.61
C VAL A 578 -19.94 -2.51 -14.65
N ALA A 579 -18.87 -3.05 -15.25
CA ALA A 579 -18.61 -4.47 -15.33
C ALA A 579 -18.33 -5.08 -13.96
N LEU A 580 -17.54 -4.41 -13.10
CA LEU A 580 -17.39 -4.80 -11.69
C LEU A 580 -18.75 -4.80 -10.97
N SER A 581 -19.57 -3.77 -11.20
CA SER A 581 -20.90 -3.66 -10.58
C SER A 581 -21.85 -4.79 -11.01
N LEU A 582 -21.82 -5.19 -12.29
CA LEU A 582 -22.57 -6.34 -12.80
C LEU A 582 -22.06 -7.67 -12.23
N GLY A 583 -20.74 -7.82 -12.10
CA GLY A 583 -20.14 -9.00 -11.47
C GLY A 583 -20.51 -9.13 -9.98
N ARG A 584 -20.56 -8.02 -9.24
CA ARG A 584 -21.07 -7.97 -7.85
C ARG A 584 -22.51 -8.47 -7.74
N LEU A 585 -23.33 -8.22 -8.77
CA LEU A 585 -24.71 -8.69 -8.91
C LEU A 585 -24.81 -10.12 -9.48
N ASN A 586 -23.69 -10.82 -9.66
CA ASN A 586 -23.61 -12.16 -10.27
C ASN A 586 -24.21 -12.21 -11.69
N HIS A 587 -23.95 -11.18 -12.50
CA HIS A 587 -24.41 -11.09 -13.88
C HIS A 587 -23.23 -11.04 -14.86
N PHE A 588 -23.01 -12.15 -15.57
CA PHE A 588 -21.92 -12.27 -16.55
C PHE A 588 -22.51 -12.40 -17.96
N SER A 589 -22.34 -11.36 -18.77
CA SER A 589 -22.71 -11.33 -20.18
C SER A 589 -21.46 -11.08 -21.04
N ASP A 590 -21.52 -11.35 -22.35
CA ASP A 590 -20.33 -11.20 -23.22
C ASP A 590 -19.79 -9.76 -23.23
N GLU A 591 -20.66 -8.77 -23.01
CA GLU A 591 -20.31 -7.36 -22.98
C GLU A 591 -19.44 -6.97 -21.76
N VAL A 592 -19.50 -7.72 -20.64
CA VAL A 592 -18.66 -7.43 -19.46
C VAL A 592 -17.23 -7.91 -19.61
N LEU A 593 -16.97 -8.82 -20.54
CA LEU A 593 -15.68 -9.52 -20.65
C LEU A 593 -14.55 -8.56 -21.00
N ILE A 594 -14.74 -7.67 -21.98
CA ILE A 594 -13.67 -6.74 -22.41
C ILE A 594 -13.29 -5.78 -21.29
N PRO A 595 -14.23 -5.09 -20.61
CA PRO A 595 -13.85 -4.22 -19.50
C PRO A 595 -13.22 -4.97 -18.31
N LEU A 596 -13.71 -6.16 -17.95
CA LEU A 596 -13.09 -6.95 -16.88
C LEU A 596 -11.66 -7.40 -17.24
N LEU A 597 -11.43 -7.78 -18.50
CA LEU A 597 -10.08 -8.11 -18.99
C LEU A 597 -9.16 -6.91 -18.93
N ASN A 598 -9.66 -5.71 -19.25
CA ASN A 598 -8.87 -4.48 -19.12
C ASN A 598 -8.47 -4.23 -17.67
N ILE A 599 -9.40 -4.31 -16.71
CA ILE A 599 -9.06 -4.16 -15.27
C ILE A 599 -8.01 -5.19 -14.87
N PHE A 600 -8.22 -6.45 -15.26
CA PHE A 600 -7.34 -7.56 -14.90
C PHE A 600 -5.90 -7.34 -15.42
N GLN A 601 -5.77 -6.82 -16.64
CA GLN A 601 -4.50 -6.57 -17.32
C GLN A 601 -3.87 -5.21 -16.97
N ASP A 602 -4.65 -4.25 -16.49
CA ASP A 602 -4.19 -2.90 -16.19
C ASP A 602 -3.44 -2.87 -14.85
N ASP A 603 -2.13 -2.62 -14.93
CA ASP A 603 -1.26 -2.54 -13.76
C ASP A 603 -1.51 -1.28 -12.91
N LEU A 604 -2.25 -0.29 -13.44
CA LEU A 604 -2.72 0.87 -12.68
C LEU A 604 -3.97 0.57 -11.84
N SER A 605 -4.67 -0.54 -12.14
CA SER A 605 -5.85 -0.94 -11.37
C SER A 605 -5.45 -1.51 -10.01
N TRP A 606 -6.28 -1.26 -9.00
CA TRP A 606 -6.01 -1.73 -7.64
C TRP A 606 -5.98 -3.26 -7.58
N ASN A 607 -5.03 -3.86 -6.86
CA ASN A 607 -4.92 -5.32 -6.72
C ASN A 607 -6.27 -5.98 -6.36
N LYS A 608 -7.03 -5.38 -5.44
CA LYS A 608 -8.38 -5.84 -5.07
C LYS A 608 -9.36 -5.81 -6.25
N GLU A 609 -9.34 -4.78 -7.08
CA GLU A 609 -10.21 -4.69 -8.28
C GLU A 609 -9.76 -5.68 -9.36
N ARG A 610 -8.45 -5.93 -9.50
CA ARG A 610 -7.90 -6.96 -10.38
C ARG A 610 -8.31 -8.36 -9.94
N ASP A 611 -8.25 -8.64 -8.64
CA ASP A 611 -8.67 -9.91 -8.05
C ASP A 611 -10.19 -10.09 -8.16
N GLU A 612 -10.96 -9.02 -7.93
CA GLU A 612 -12.40 -9.00 -8.13
C GLU A 612 -12.77 -9.27 -9.60
N ALA A 613 -12.11 -8.59 -10.55
CA ALA A 613 -12.29 -8.81 -11.97
C ALA A 613 -11.89 -10.22 -12.40
N LEU A 614 -10.77 -10.74 -11.88
CA LEU A 614 -10.32 -12.12 -12.07
C LEU A 614 -11.43 -13.10 -11.69
N ILE A 615 -12.05 -12.93 -10.52
CA ILE A 615 -13.11 -13.82 -10.06
C ILE A 615 -14.32 -13.78 -10.98
N TYR A 616 -14.71 -12.59 -11.43
CA TYR A 616 -15.84 -12.44 -12.36
C TYR A 616 -15.53 -13.03 -13.74
N LEU A 617 -14.29 -12.91 -14.22
CA LEU A 617 -13.84 -13.56 -15.45
C LEU A 617 -13.88 -15.08 -15.32
N VAL A 618 -13.41 -15.64 -14.21
CA VAL A 618 -13.47 -17.08 -13.93
C VAL A 618 -14.92 -17.58 -13.93
N LEU A 619 -15.81 -16.89 -13.24
CA LEU A 619 -17.22 -17.26 -13.13
C LEU A 619 -18.01 -17.08 -14.45
N SER A 620 -17.60 -16.16 -15.32
CA SER A 620 -18.23 -15.95 -16.64
C SER A 620 -18.09 -17.15 -17.56
N GLY A 621 -16.99 -17.89 -17.44
CA GLY A 621 -16.74 -19.13 -18.15
C GLY A 621 -16.60 -19.07 -19.68
N SER A 622 -16.30 -17.90 -20.26
CA SER A 622 -16.18 -17.72 -21.71
C SER A 622 -14.87 -18.25 -22.29
N ALA A 623 -14.93 -18.89 -23.48
CA ALA A 623 -13.75 -19.37 -24.19
C ALA A 623 -12.73 -18.26 -24.53
N LYS A 624 -13.20 -17.01 -24.71
CA LYS A 624 -12.33 -15.85 -24.94
C LYS A 624 -11.44 -15.57 -23.72
N VAL A 625 -12.00 -15.72 -22.52
CA VAL A 625 -11.28 -15.54 -21.25
C VAL A 625 -10.23 -16.63 -21.08
N ASP A 626 -10.57 -17.88 -21.41
CA ASP A 626 -9.64 -19.01 -21.33
C ASP A 626 -8.39 -18.76 -22.20
N SER A 627 -8.56 -18.21 -23.40
CA SER A 627 -7.44 -17.83 -24.27
C SER A 627 -6.51 -16.80 -23.63
N VAL A 628 -7.08 -15.77 -22.98
CA VAL A 628 -6.28 -14.74 -22.29
C VAL A 628 -5.52 -15.34 -21.10
N PHE A 629 -6.17 -16.17 -20.28
CA PHE A 629 -5.51 -16.82 -19.15
C PHE A 629 -4.40 -17.78 -19.61
N LEU A 630 -4.62 -18.54 -20.69
CA LEU A 630 -3.59 -19.40 -21.27
C LEU A 630 -2.39 -18.59 -21.78
N GLN A 631 -2.62 -17.48 -22.48
CA GLN A 631 -1.56 -16.60 -22.97
C GLN A 631 -0.82 -15.91 -21.82
N GLY A 632 -1.54 -15.45 -20.79
CA GLY A 632 -0.97 -14.78 -19.63
C GLY A 632 -0.14 -15.72 -18.75
N ALA A 633 -0.62 -16.94 -18.50
CA ALA A 633 0.11 -17.97 -17.75
C ALA A 633 1.37 -18.47 -18.49
N ALA A 634 1.40 -18.35 -19.82
CA ALA A 634 2.57 -18.72 -20.62
C ALA A 634 3.64 -17.61 -20.73
N ARG A 635 3.37 -16.40 -20.21
CA ARG A 635 4.37 -15.32 -20.21
C ARG A 635 5.50 -15.66 -19.24
N ILE A 636 6.74 -15.63 -19.75
CA ILE A 636 7.94 -15.78 -18.93
C ILE A 636 8.04 -14.53 -18.06
N VAL A 637 8.04 -14.72 -16.74
CA VAL A 637 8.28 -13.65 -15.77
C VAL A 637 9.75 -13.24 -15.92
N ASP A 638 10.00 -11.96 -16.17
CA ASP A 638 11.34 -11.40 -16.06
C ASP A 638 11.72 -11.41 -14.57
N ASP A 639 12.86 -12.00 -14.21
CA ASP A 639 13.34 -12.16 -12.81
C ASP A 639 13.39 -10.82 -12.03
N THR A 640 13.26 -9.70 -12.72
CA THR A 640 13.18 -8.35 -12.14
C THR A 640 11.84 -8.00 -11.49
N ASP A 641 10.73 -8.70 -11.81
CA ASP A 641 9.44 -8.50 -11.14
C ASP A 641 9.36 -9.40 -9.89
N LEU A 642 9.90 -8.89 -8.78
CA LEU A 642 9.95 -9.58 -7.48
C LEU A 642 8.57 -9.81 -6.84
N SER A 643 7.48 -9.40 -7.48
CA SER A 643 6.14 -9.64 -6.97
C SER A 643 5.70 -11.07 -7.24
N GLN A 644 5.73 -11.92 -6.21
CA GLN A 644 5.28 -13.33 -6.29
C GLN A 644 3.80 -13.47 -6.75
N TYR A 645 3.05 -12.36 -6.84
CA TYR A 645 1.65 -12.31 -7.25
C TYR A 645 1.41 -11.36 -8.44
N GLY A 646 2.22 -11.50 -9.49
CA GLY A 646 2.08 -10.76 -10.75
C GLY A 646 0.93 -11.24 -11.66
N PHE A 647 0.86 -10.71 -12.88
CA PHE A 647 -0.15 -11.08 -13.88
C PHE A 647 -0.15 -12.58 -14.26
N PRO A 648 1.01 -13.25 -14.47
CA PRO A 648 1.04 -14.68 -14.75
C PRO A 648 0.51 -15.54 -13.60
N ALA A 649 0.90 -15.25 -12.36
CA ALA A 649 0.41 -15.93 -11.16
C ALA A 649 -1.12 -15.88 -11.05
N ARG A 650 -1.72 -14.71 -11.31
CA ARG A 650 -3.18 -14.58 -11.35
C ARG A 650 -3.81 -15.41 -12.46
N CYS A 651 -3.19 -15.48 -13.64
CA CYS A 651 -3.67 -16.32 -14.73
C CYS A 651 -3.60 -17.82 -14.37
N HIS A 652 -2.54 -18.26 -13.68
CA HIS A 652 -2.43 -19.62 -13.15
C HIS A 652 -3.60 -19.95 -12.22
N LEU A 653 -3.87 -19.11 -11.22
CA LEU A 653 -5.01 -19.28 -10.32
C LEU A 653 -6.35 -19.23 -11.07
N ALA A 654 -6.48 -18.37 -12.08
CA ALA A 654 -7.68 -18.27 -12.90
C ALA A 654 -8.00 -19.60 -13.60
N LEU A 655 -7.00 -20.24 -14.20
CA LEU A 655 -7.14 -21.52 -14.88
C LEU A 655 -7.55 -22.63 -13.90
N MET A 656 -7.04 -22.58 -12.67
CA MET A 656 -7.44 -23.49 -11.59
C MET A 656 -8.89 -23.24 -11.18
N GLY A 657 -9.27 -21.99 -10.88
CA GLY A 657 -10.65 -21.64 -10.54
C GLY A 657 -11.66 -22.01 -11.64
N ARG A 658 -11.24 -21.94 -12.91
CA ARG A 658 -12.07 -22.35 -14.07
C ARG A 658 -12.34 -23.84 -14.14
N GLY A 659 -11.41 -24.68 -13.67
CA GLY A 659 -11.53 -26.14 -13.74
C GLY A 659 -11.69 -26.71 -15.14
N TYR A 660 -11.30 -25.97 -16.18
CA TYR A 660 -11.42 -26.45 -17.56
C TYR A 660 -10.23 -27.34 -17.93
N TRP A 661 -10.47 -28.65 -17.96
CA TRP A 661 -9.42 -29.66 -18.11
C TRP A 661 -8.53 -29.46 -19.35
N LYS A 662 -9.06 -28.95 -20.47
CA LYS A 662 -8.23 -28.74 -21.68
C LYS A 662 -7.16 -27.69 -21.46
N SER A 663 -7.49 -26.60 -20.77
CA SER A 663 -6.54 -25.52 -20.50
C SER A 663 -5.47 -25.97 -19.50
N LEU A 664 -5.88 -26.67 -18.43
CA LEU A 664 -4.96 -27.21 -17.44
C LEU A 664 -4.03 -28.28 -18.04
N TYR A 665 -4.58 -29.17 -18.86
CA TYR A 665 -3.82 -30.17 -19.62
C TYR A 665 -2.81 -29.53 -20.58
N HIS A 666 -3.23 -28.50 -21.30
CA HIS A 666 -2.36 -27.77 -22.20
C HIS A 666 -1.15 -27.18 -21.46
N GLN A 667 -1.39 -26.51 -20.33
CA GLN A 667 -0.31 -25.94 -19.51
C GLN A 667 0.60 -27.01 -18.90
N LEU A 668 0.02 -28.11 -18.39
CA LEU A 668 0.78 -29.25 -17.87
C LEU A 668 1.72 -29.84 -18.93
N ASN A 669 1.24 -30.01 -20.17
CA ASN A 669 2.05 -30.51 -21.29
C ASN A 669 3.15 -29.54 -21.73
N LEU A 670 2.84 -28.25 -21.75
CA LEU A 670 3.86 -27.23 -22.06
C LEU A 670 5.02 -27.31 -21.06
N CYS A 671 4.73 -27.64 -19.79
CA CYS A 671 5.72 -27.75 -18.71
C CYS A 671 6.56 -26.46 -18.60
N LEU A 672 5.87 -25.33 -18.71
CA LEU A 672 6.43 -23.99 -18.48
C LEU A 672 6.21 -23.62 -17.01
N GLY A 673 7.20 -22.99 -16.39
CA GLY A 673 7.18 -22.59 -14.97
C GLY A 673 8.01 -23.48 -14.04
N SER A 674 7.85 -23.25 -12.75
CA SER A 674 8.49 -24.00 -11.67
C SER A 674 7.84 -25.38 -11.48
N GLN A 675 8.46 -26.27 -10.69
CA GLN A 675 7.81 -27.55 -10.35
C GLN A 675 6.50 -27.34 -9.57
N ALA A 676 6.40 -26.28 -8.77
CA ALA A 676 5.19 -25.95 -8.02
C ALA A 676 4.02 -25.61 -8.95
N ASP A 677 4.27 -24.88 -10.03
CA ASP A 677 3.24 -24.54 -11.03
C ASP A 677 2.73 -25.81 -11.73
N ILE A 678 3.65 -26.70 -12.11
CA ILE A 678 3.34 -28.00 -12.75
C ILE A 678 2.54 -28.90 -11.81
N ASP A 679 2.96 -29.01 -10.55
CA ASP A 679 2.25 -29.74 -9.49
C ASP A 679 0.83 -29.18 -9.33
N SER A 680 0.67 -27.86 -9.31
CA SER A 680 -0.62 -27.19 -9.15
C SER A 680 -1.60 -27.50 -10.29
N TYR A 681 -1.12 -27.54 -11.54
CA TYR A 681 -1.97 -27.93 -12.66
C TYR A 681 -2.43 -29.39 -12.58
N ALA A 682 -1.55 -30.28 -12.14
CA ALA A 682 -1.87 -31.69 -11.96
C ALA A 682 -2.91 -31.88 -10.83
N TYR A 683 -2.74 -31.19 -9.69
CA TYR A 683 -3.70 -31.20 -8.58
C TYR A 683 -5.05 -30.61 -8.98
N ALA A 684 -5.05 -29.52 -9.74
CA ALA A 684 -6.28 -28.94 -10.29
C ALA A 684 -7.02 -29.96 -11.18
N LEU A 685 -6.33 -30.63 -12.11
CA LEU A 685 -6.91 -31.70 -12.96
C LEU A 685 -7.50 -32.86 -12.15
N ALA A 686 -6.80 -33.29 -11.10
CA ALA A 686 -7.30 -34.29 -10.17
C ALA A 686 -8.57 -33.84 -9.42
N GLY A 687 -8.69 -32.53 -9.15
CA GLY A 687 -9.78 -31.95 -8.36
C GLY A 687 -11.06 -31.66 -9.14
N ILE A 688 -11.02 -31.73 -10.48
CA ILE A 688 -12.16 -31.49 -11.37
C ILE A 688 -13.25 -32.56 -11.11
N GLU A 689 -14.52 -32.14 -11.10
CA GLU A 689 -15.66 -33.05 -10.92
C GLU A 689 -15.87 -33.99 -12.11
N ASP A 690 -15.70 -33.47 -13.33
CA ASP A 690 -15.76 -34.20 -14.59
C ASP A 690 -14.72 -35.34 -14.64
N SER A 691 -15.16 -36.55 -14.99
CA SER A 691 -14.28 -37.72 -15.14
C SER A 691 -13.15 -37.48 -16.13
N LYS A 692 -13.36 -36.58 -17.10
CA LYS A 692 -12.34 -36.21 -18.09
C LYS A 692 -11.06 -35.66 -17.46
N GLY A 693 -11.16 -34.93 -16.34
CA GLY A 693 -9.95 -34.45 -15.64
C GLY A 693 -9.04 -35.62 -15.24
N ARG A 694 -9.64 -36.72 -14.79
CA ARG A 694 -8.93 -37.95 -14.40
C ARG A 694 -8.41 -38.74 -15.59
N GLU A 695 -9.26 -38.92 -16.60
CA GLU A 695 -8.86 -39.62 -17.83
C GLU A 695 -7.63 -38.96 -18.46
N VAL A 696 -7.63 -37.62 -18.48
CA VAL A 696 -6.52 -36.81 -18.96
C VAL A 696 -5.30 -36.97 -18.05
N LEU A 697 -5.46 -36.85 -16.74
CA LEU A 697 -4.34 -37.02 -15.81
C LEU A 697 -3.68 -38.41 -15.95
N ILE A 698 -4.47 -39.47 -16.10
CA ILE A 698 -3.99 -40.85 -16.34
C ILE A 698 -3.29 -40.96 -17.71
N SER A 699 -3.80 -40.30 -18.74
CA SER A 699 -3.17 -40.32 -20.08
C SER A 699 -1.77 -39.70 -20.10
N VAL A 700 -1.43 -38.88 -19.09
CA VAL A 700 -0.17 -38.13 -18.97
C VAL A 700 0.84 -38.81 -18.05
N THR A 701 0.52 -39.95 -17.43
CA THR A 701 1.45 -40.66 -16.51
C THR A 701 2.77 -41.03 -17.19
N ASN A 702 2.75 -41.26 -18.50
CA ASN A 702 3.92 -41.62 -19.31
C ASN A 702 4.49 -40.43 -20.11
N HIS A 703 4.28 -39.18 -19.67
CA HIS A 703 4.74 -37.98 -20.38
C HIS A 703 6.27 -37.94 -20.54
N GLN A 704 6.79 -37.41 -21.64
CA GLN A 704 8.25 -37.44 -21.91
C GLN A 704 9.09 -36.61 -20.93
N LYS A 705 8.50 -35.59 -20.31
CA LYS A 705 9.17 -34.71 -19.33
C LYS A 705 9.00 -35.25 -17.92
N GLU A 706 10.11 -35.56 -17.24
CA GLU A 706 10.14 -36.11 -15.88
C GLU A 706 9.37 -35.25 -14.86
N LYS A 707 9.52 -33.92 -14.91
CA LYS A 707 8.80 -32.97 -14.04
C LYS A 707 7.27 -33.17 -14.07
N VAL A 708 6.73 -33.45 -15.26
CA VAL A 708 5.29 -33.70 -15.45
C VAL A 708 4.90 -35.05 -14.87
N GLN A 709 5.71 -36.10 -15.09
CA GLN A 709 5.46 -37.43 -14.52
C GLN A 709 5.40 -37.38 -12.98
N ILE A 710 6.32 -36.64 -12.36
CA ILE A 710 6.36 -36.43 -10.90
C ILE A 710 5.07 -35.75 -10.43
N ALA A 711 4.69 -34.64 -11.06
CA ALA A 711 3.48 -33.89 -10.73
C ALA A 711 2.21 -34.74 -10.86
N VAL A 712 2.08 -35.46 -11.98
CA VAL A 712 0.95 -36.36 -12.25
C VAL A 712 0.86 -37.47 -11.20
N SER A 713 1.98 -38.08 -10.84
CA SER A 713 2.02 -39.15 -9.82
C SER A 713 1.56 -38.65 -8.45
N LYS A 714 2.01 -37.45 -8.05
CA LYS A 714 1.54 -36.79 -6.82
C LYS A 714 0.04 -36.52 -6.87
N ALA A 715 -0.45 -35.98 -7.98
CA ALA A 715 -1.87 -35.64 -8.13
C ALA A 715 -2.79 -36.87 -8.16
N VAL A 716 -2.38 -37.96 -8.80
CA VAL A 716 -3.11 -39.25 -8.76
C VAL A 716 -3.18 -39.78 -7.33
N THR A 717 -2.09 -39.69 -6.57
CA THR A 717 -2.06 -40.09 -5.16
C THR A 717 -3.02 -39.25 -4.32
N LYS A 718 -3.00 -37.92 -4.48
CA LYS A 718 -3.94 -37.01 -3.80
C LYS A 718 -5.38 -37.25 -4.17
N PHE A 719 -5.66 -37.55 -5.43
CA PHE A 719 -7.00 -37.87 -5.91
C PHE A 719 -7.57 -39.12 -5.22
N VAL A 720 -6.75 -40.16 -5.09
CA VAL A 720 -7.06 -41.38 -4.34
C VAL A 720 -7.41 -41.01 -2.90
N GLU A 721 -6.56 -40.25 -2.22
CA GLU A 721 -6.82 -39.76 -0.85
C GLU A 721 -8.16 -39.04 -0.73
N TRP A 722 -8.47 -38.09 -1.62
CA TRP A 722 -9.75 -37.37 -1.62
C TRP A 722 -10.96 -38.28 -1.81
N THR A 723 -10.86 -39.29 -2.68
CA THR A 723 -11.96 -40.20 -2.97
C THR A 723 -12.26 -41.11 -1.79
N TYR A 724 -11.22 -41.54 -1.07
CA TYR A 724 -11.37 -42.32 0.16
C TYR A 724 -11.79 -41.46 1.36
N ALA A 725 -11.42 -40.17 1.40
CA ALA A 725 -11.78 -39.25 2.48
C ALA A 725 -13.29 -38.95 2.58
N VAL A 726 -14.08 -39.11 1.51
CA VAL A 726 -15.54 -38.89 1.51
C VAL A 726 -16.29 -39.91 2.41
N LYS A 727 -15.63 -40.95 2.90
CA LYS A 727 -16.18 -41.94 3.86
C LYS A 727 -15.73 -41.74 5.32
N LYS A 728 -15.20 -40.56 5.69
CA LYS A 728 -14.65 -40.35 7.04
C LYS A 728 -15.69 -40.04 8.14
N PRO A 729 -15.43 -40.47 9.39
CA PRO A 729 -16.24 -40.16 10.56
C PRO A 729 -16.11 -38.69 11.03
N VAL A 730 -17.03 -38.30 11.91
CA VAL A 730 -17.41 -36.93 12.35
C VAL A 730 -16.25 -36.05 12.88
N CYS A 731 -15.10 -36.61 13.27
CA CYS A 731 -14.01 -35.85 13.88
C CYS A 731 -13.31 -34.86 12.93
N ASP A 732 -13.33 -35.08 11.62
CA ASP A 732 -12.64 -34.24 10.63
C ASP A 732 -13.45 -33.01 10.16
N GLN A 733 -14.69 -32.83 10.66
CA GLN A 733 -15.58 -31.76 10.23
C GLN A 733 -15.47 -30.45 11.04
N VAL A 734 -14.68 -30.42 12.11
CA VAL A 734 -14.57 -29.26 13.01
C VAL A 734 -13.10 -28.91 13.23
N ASN A 735 -12.73 -27.65 12.97
CA ASN A 735 -11.36 -27.15 13.14
C ASN A 735 -11.11 -26.73 14.61
N TRP A 736 -11.08 -27.72 15.51
CA TRP A 736 -11.05 -27.55 16.97
C TRP A 736 -9.93 -26.62 17.47
N LEU A 737 -8.73 -26.69 16.85
CA LEU A 737 -7.58 -25.85 17.24
C LEU A 737 -7.82 -24.37 16.97
N SER A 738 -8.50 -24.04 15.87
CA SER A 738 -8.87 -22.65 15.54
C SER A 738 -9.87 -22.09 16.56
N GLU A 739 -10.83 -22.89 17.01
CA GLU A 739 -11.80 -22.47 18.02
C GLU A 739 -11.13 -22.25 19.39
N TRP A 740 -10.21 -23.13 19.81
CA TRP A 740 -9.46 -22.95 21.05
C TRP A 740 -8.51 -21.75 21.00
N ALA A 741 -7.86 -21.50 19.86
CA ALA A 741 -7.01 -20.32 19.66
C ALA A 741 -7.82 -19.00 19.68
N THR A 742 -9.06 -19.03 19.18
CA THR A 742 -9.99 -17.90 19.21
C THR A 742 -10.39 -17.55 20.66
N VAL A 743 -10.57 -18.57 21.51
CA VAL A 743 -10.82 -18.37 22.96
C VAL A 743 -9.60 -17.79 23.66
N ALA A 744 -8.41 -18.32 23.39
CA ALA A 744 -7.16 -17.84 24.00
C ALA A 744 -6.83 -16.37 23.67
N THR A 745 -7.43 -15.82 22.60
CA THR A 745 -7.21 -14.45 22.12
C THR A 745 -8.34 -13.47 22.47
N GLY A 746 -9.36 -13.91 23.24
CA GLY A 746 -10.41 -13.03 23.76
C GLY A 746 -11.60 -12.78 22.83
N TYR A 747 -11.81 -13.64 21.82
CA TYR A 747 -12.99 -13.61 20.94
C TYR A 747 -14.10 -14.55 21.43
N LYS A 748 -15.36 -14.26 21.08
CA LYS A 748 -16.56 -14.95 21.59
C LYS A 748 -16.63 -16.41 21.10
N PRO A 749 -16.73 -17.42 21.99
CA PRO A 749 -16.90 -18.81 21.59
C PRO A 749 -18.34 -19.17 21.18
N HIS A 750 -18.49 -20.13 20.27
CA HIS A 750 -19.76 -20.78 19.93
C HIS A 750 -19.90 -22.10 20.69
N TRP A 751 -20.24 -22.08 21.99
CA TRP A 751 -20.48 -23.31 22.74
C TRP A 751 -21.88 -23.89 22.49
N GLN A 752 -22.00 -24.74 21.48
CA GLN A 752 -22.99 -25.82 21.45
C GLN A 752 -22.25 -27.12 21.15
N LEU A 753 -21.68 -27.76 22.19
CA LEU A 753 -21.18 -29.13 22.08
C LEU A 753 -22.38 -30.07 21.88
N PRO A 754 -22.56 -30.72 20.71
CA PRO A 754 -23.49 -31.81 20.62
C PRO A 754 -22.79 -33.02 21.26
N MET A 755 -22.99 -33.22 22.57
CA MET A 755 -22.79 -34.53 23.19
C MET A 755 -23.88 -35.48 22.69
N ALA A 756 -23.84 -35.79 21.39
CA ALA A 756 -24.67 -36.83 20.82
C ALA A 756 -24.09 -38.17 21.28
N LYS A 757 -24.87 -38.91 22.09
CA LYS A 757 -24.62 -40.33 22.35
C LYS A 757 -24.51 -41.05 21.00
N VAL A 758 -23.28 -41.39 20.60
CA VAL A 758 -23.01 -42.18 19.40
C VAL A 758 -23.55 -43.58 19.65
N ASN A 759 -24.72 -43.87 19.08
CA ASN A 759 -25.35 -45.19 19.16
C ASN A 759 -24.64 -46.11 18.15
N THR A 760 -23.72 -46.94 18.62
CA THR A 760 -22.92 -47.86 17.80
C THR A 760 -23.70 -49.13 17.51
N ASN A 761 -24.13 -49.34 16.25
CA ASN A 761 -24.71 -50.62 15.82
C ASN A 761 -23.98 -51.24 14.61
N ARG A 762 -23.36 -52.39 14.88
CA ARG A 762 -23.16 -53.63 14.08
C ARG A 762 -22.60 -53.67 12.64
N LYS A 763 -22.17 -52.59 11.98
CA LYS A 763 -21.53 -52.67 10.64
C LYS A 763 -20.03 -52.31 10.55
N LYS A 764 -19.27 -52.44 11.65
CA LYS A 764 -17.84 -52.05 11.69
C LYS A 764 -16.84 -53.18 11.41
N THR A 765 -17.22 -54.44 11.60
CA THR A 765 -16.27 -55.58 11.63
C THR A 765 -15.70 -55.98 10.26
N GLU A 766 -16.41 -55.76 9.15
CA GLU A 766 -15.86 -56.06 7.81
C GLU A 766 -14.90 -54.98 7.29
N VAL A 767 -15.08 -53.72 7.67
CA VAL A 767 -14.22 -52.60 7.25
C VAL A 767 -12.86 -52.69 7.93
N ILE A 768 -12.81 -53.14 9.19
CA ILE A 768 -11.56 -53.31 9.94
C ILE A 768 -10.78 -54.53 9.42
N LYS A 769 -11.46 -55.65 9.10
CA LYS A 769 -10.82 -56.81 8.47
C LYS A 769 -10.23 -56.50 7.09
N SER A 770 -10.90 -55.68 6.27
CA SER A 770 -10.33 -55.26 4.97
C SER A 770 -9.19 -54.24 5.12
N LEU A 771 -9.26 -53.34 6.11
CA LEU A 771 -8.20 -52.35 6.40
C LEU A 771 -6.90 -52.98 6.92
N ILE A 772 -6.99 -54.08 7.68
CA ILE A 772 -5.81 -54.79 8.20
C ILE A 772 -5.14 -55.66 7.12
N LEU A 773 -5.92 -56.22 6.19
CA LEU A 773 -5.42 -57.14 5.15
C LEU A 773 -4.94 -56.44 3.86
N GLU A 774 -5.41 -55.21 3.55
CA GLU A 774 -5.11 -54.55 2.26
C GLU A 774 -4.22 -53.31 2.35
N TRP A 775 -3.60 -53.01 3.50
CA TRP A 775 -2.74 -51.83 3.60
C TRP A 775 -1.28 -52.14 3.20
N PRO A 776 -0.76 -51.63 2.07
CA PRO A 776 0.57 -51.97 1.61
C PRO A 776 1.66 -51.48 2.57
N GLN A 777 1.41 -50.46 3.41
CA GLN A 777 2.39 -49.97 4.38
C GLN A 777 2.48 -50.81 5.65
N VAL A 778 1.38 -51.41 6.12
CA VAL A 778 1.42 -52.36 7.26
C VAL A 778 2.04 -53.68 6.81
N VAL A 779 1.72 -54.14 5.60
CA VAL A 779 2.36 -55.30 4.96
C VAL A 779 3.84 -55.01 4.67
N TYR A 780 4.19 -53.82 4.16
CA TYR A 780 5.58 -53.41 3.93
C TYR A 780 6.40 -53.26 5.22
N TRP A 781 5.79 -52.84 6.33
CA TRP A 781 6.45 -52.79 7.63
C TRP A 781 6.57 -54.18 8.24
N PHE A 782 5.56 -55.05 8.10
CA PHE A 782 5.69 -56.47 8.47
C PHE A 782 6.75 -57.18 7.62
N ASP A 783 6.81 -56.92 6.32
CA ASP A 783 7.80 -57.49 5.39
C ASP A 783 9.22 -56.95 5.64
N GLN A 784 9.38 -55.68 6.05
CA GLN A 784 10.69 -55.16 6.49
C GLN A 784 11.10 -55.68 7.88
N TRP A 785 10.13 -55.98 8.75
CA TRP A 785 10.39 -56.54 10.08
C TRP A 785 10.68 -58.05 10.05
N MET A 786 10.26 -58.75 8.99
CA MET A 786 10.56 -60.17 8.75
C MET A 786 11.98 -60.44 8.19
N VAL A 787 12.81 -59.42 7.99
CA VAL A 787 14.14 -59.56 7.37
C VAL A 787 15.29 -59.62 8.39
N ASP A 788 15.08 -59.22 9.65
CA ASP A 788 16.06 -59.45 10.72
C ASP A 788 15.64 -60.65 11.58
N GLU A 789 16.26 -61.80 11.32
CA GLU A 789 16.14 -63.02 12.12
C GLU A 789 16.71 -62.83 13.54
N ASP A 790 16.16 -63.60 14.47
CA ASP A 790 16.59 -63.81 15.87
C ASP A 790 16.17 -62.77 16.93
N GLU A 791 14.85 -62.60 17.12
CA GLU A 791 14.14 -62.70 18.41
C GLU A 791 12.77 -61.99 18.33
N ILE A 792 11.74 -62.70 17.85
CA ILE A 792 10.34 -62.36 18.19
C ILE A 792 9.83 -63.47 19.13
N PRO A 793 9.30 -63.15 20.32
CA PRO A 793 8.63 -64.16 21.13
C PRO A 793 7.41 -64.70 20.37
N GLN A 794 7.36 -66.02 20.11
CA GLN A 794 6.21 -66.76 19.57
C GLN A 794 4.86 -66.40 20.25
N GLN A 795 4.91 -65.76 21.43
CA GLN A 795 3.79 -65.19 22.15
C GLN A 795 2.89 -64.24 21.31
N VAL A 796 3.43 -63.40 20.42
CA VAL A 796 2.63 -62.39 19.68
C VAL A 796 1.76 -63.01 18.58
N LEU A 797 2.24 -64.09 17.95
CA LEU A 797 1.48 -64.88 16.97
C LEU A 797 0.51 -65.88 17.65
N LEU A 798 0.84 -66.36 18.86
CA LEU A 798 -0.06 -67.21 19.65
C LEU A 798 -1.23 -66.40 20.25
N ASP A 799 -1.00 -65.16 20.70
CA ASP A 799 -2.04 -64.29 21.23
C ASP A 799 -3.09 -63.90 20.18
N THR A 800 -2.72 -63.81 18.89
CA THR A 800 -3.66 -63.47 17.81
C THR A 800 -4.56 -64.63 17.38
N SER A 801 -4.12 -65.89 17.54
CA SER A 801 -4.94 -67.09 17.27
C SER A 801 -6.08 -67.31 18.28
N SER A 802 -5.99 -66.68 19.47
CA SER A 802 -7.06 -66.70 20.49
C SER A 802 -8.19 -65.66 20.26
N LEU A 803 -8.11 -64.86 19.18
CA LEU A 803 -8.94 -63.67 18.96
C LEU A 803 -10.23 -63.92 18.15
N GLU A 804 -10.56 -65.17 17.78
CA GLU A 804 -11.77 -65.45 16.98
C GLU A 804 -13.09 -65.01 17.65
N ASN A 805 -13.09 -64.72 18.96
CA ASN A 805 -14.25 -64.28 19.74
C ASN A 805 -14.13 -62.89 20.40
N SER A 806 -13.05 -62.14 20.17
CA SER A 806 -12.85 -60.79 20.75
C SER A 806 -13.34 -59.68 19.81
N THR A 807 -13.86 -58.57 20.36
CA THR A 807 -14.22 -57.41 19.54
C THR A 807 -12.97 -56.71 18.99
N ASP A 808 -13.07 -56.06 17.82
CA ASP A 808 -11.95 -55.32 17.21
C ASP A 808 -11.32 -54.30 18.18
N GLU A 809 -12.12 -53.74 19.09
CA GLU A 809 -11.67 -52.86 20.18
C GLU A 809 -10.77 -53.57 21.20
N GLN A 810 -11.08 -54.82 21.57
CA GLN A 810 -10.26 -55.62 22.49
C GLN A 810 -8.94 -56.03 21.85
N VAL A 811 -8.93 -56.29 20.53
CA VAL A 811 -7.71 -56.58 19.76
C VAL A 811 -6.78 -55.36 19.77
N LEU A 812 -7.31 -54.19 19.40
CA LEU A 812 -6.54 -52.95 19.33
C LEU A 812 -6.06 -52.48 20.72
N ALA A 813 -6.89 -52.62 21.75
CA ALA A 813 -6.48 -52.34 23.13
C ALA A 813 -5.35 -53.27 23.60
N ARG A 814 -5.41 -54.57 23.25
CA ARG A 814 -4.32 -55.52 23.54
C ARG A 814 -3.03 -55.15 22.80
N LEU A 815 -3.11 -54.71 21.54
CA LEU A 815 -1.96 -54.24 20.78
C LEU A 815 -1.29 -53.03 21.42
N LEU A 816 -2.05 -52.06 21.90
CA LEU A 816 -1.51 -50.90 22.63
C LEU A 816 -0.85 -51.30 23.96
N SER A 817 -1.40 -52.30 24.66
CA SER A 817 -0.81 -52.85 25.90
C SER A 817 0.34 -53.84 25.69
N SER A 818 0.65 -54.20 24.45
CA SER A 818 1.69 -55.18 24.12
C SER A 818 3.11 -54.57 24.15
N LYS A 819 4.14 -55.41 23.93
CA LYS A 819 5.54 -54.97 23.80
C LYS A 819 5.91 -54.46 22.40
N LEU A 820 4.94 -54.03 21.59
CA LEU A 820 5.22 -53.48 20.26
C LEU A 820 6.09 -52.20 20.32
N PRO A 821 6.92 -51.93 19.30
CA PRO A 821 7.64 -50.67 19.17
C PRO A 821 6.72 -49.45 19.25
N ILE A 822 7.20 -48.35 19.82
CA ILE A 822 6.39 -47.15 20.07
C ILE A 822 5.85 -46.56 18.75
N GLU A 823 6.58 -46.68 17.64
CA GLU A 823 6.16 -46.22 16.31
C GLU A 823 4.91 -46.97 15.80
N VAL A 824 4.83 -48.27 16.10
CA VAL A 824 3.66 -49.08 15.76
C VAL A 824 2.48 -48.68 16.64
N LYS A 825 2.72 -48.50 17.95
CA LYS A 825 1.69 -48.01 18.89
C LYS A 825 1.17 -46.62 18.52
N ASN A 826 2.05 -45.73 18.05
CA ASN A 826 1.71 -44.39 17.55
C ASN A 826 0.70 -44.46 16.40
N ASN A 827 1.00 -45.29 15.39
CA ASN A 827 0.11 -45.48 14.25
C ASN A 827 -1.24 -46.09 14.67
N VAL A 828 -1.22 -47.11 15.54
CA VAL A 828 -2.42 -47.74 16.08
C VAL A 828 -3.28 -46.72 16.84
N ALA A 829 -2.67 -45.88 17.67
CA ALA A 829 -3.37 -44.86 18.44
C ALA A 829 -4.02 -43.79 17.55
N ILE A 830 -3.35 -43.30 16.50
CA ILE A 830 -3.97 -42.36 15.55
C ILE A 830 -5.14 -43.01 14.80
N ILE A 831 -4.99 -44.26 14.36
CA ILE A 831 -6.06 -45.00 13.68
C ILE A 831 -7.27 -45.18 14.61
N MET A 832 -7.04 -45.56 15.87
CA MET A 832 -8.11 -45.69 16.86
C MET A 832 -8.82 -44.36 17.12
N GLY A 833 -8.07 -43.26 17.26
CA GLY A 833 -8.63 -41.92 17.41
C GLY A 833 -9.50 -41.50 16.22
N ARG A 834 -9.03 -41.74 14.99
CA ARG A 834 -9.81 -41.52 13.76
C ARG A 834 -11.08 -42.36 13.71
N LEU A 835 -11.07 -43.55 14.27
CA LEU A 835 -12.24 -44.43 14.35
C LEU A 835 -13.19 -44.07 15.51
N GLY A 836 -12.80 -43.11 16.36
CA GLY A 836 -13.55 -42.66 17.53
C GLY A 836 -13.46 -43.61 18.73
N TYR A 837 -12.44 -44.46 18.79
CA TYR A 837 -12.16 -45.30 19.95
C TYR A 837 -11.12 -44.64 20.84
N PHE A 838 -11.43 -44.51 22.13
CA PHE A 838 -10.59 -43.85 23.12
C PHE A 838 -10.37 -44.80 24.30
N VAL A 839 -9.22 -45.46 24.34
CA VAL A 839 -8.83 -46.38 25.42
C VAL A 839 -7.57 -45.88 26.10
N SER A 840 -7.43 -46.08 27.41
CA SER A 840 -6.30 -45.54 28.19
C SER A 840 -4.92 -45.92 27.63
N GLY A 841 -4.79 -47.09 27.00
CA GLY A 841 -3.55 -47.52 26.33
C GLY A 841 -3.09 -46.63 25.17
N MET A 842 -3.90 -45.67 24.70
CA MET A 842 -3.52 -44.69 23.67
C MET A 842 -2.74 -43.50 24.22
N ILE A 843 -2.79 -43.23 25.53
CA ILE A 843 -2.22 -42.01 26.13
C ILE A 843 -0.70 -41.93 25.88
N GLU A 844 0.04 -42.97 26.21
CA GLU A 844 1.50 -43.04 26.00
C GLU A 844 1.91 -42.80 24.53
N PRO A 845 1.38 -43.54 23.53
CA PRO A 845 1.75 -43.30 22.13
C PRO A 845 1.28 -41.95 21.57
N LEU A 846 0.11 -41.45 21.97
CA LEU A 846 -0.32 -40.11 21.55
C LEU A 846 0.57 -39.01 22.16
N LEU A 847 0.98 -39.16 23.41
CA LEU A 847 1.96 -38.26 24.05
C LEU A 847 3.32 -38.33 23.35
N HIS A 848 3.74 -39.52 22.92
CA HIS A 848 4.97 -39.68 22.16
C HIS A 848 4.92 -38.95 20.81
N ILE A 849 3.84 -39.11 20.04
CA ILE A 849 3.61 -38.36 18.79
C ILE A 849 3.66 -36.86 19.06
N PHE A 850 2.88 -36.41 20.03
CA PHE A 850 2.75 -35.00 20.36
C PHE A 850 4.08 -34.37 20.80
N LYS A 851 4.89 -35.07 21.59
CA LYS A 851 6.17 -34.57 22.11
C LYS A 851 7.31 -34.65 21.08
N TYR A 852 7.43 -35.73 20.32
CA TYR A 852 8.70 -36.09 19.68
C TYR A 852 8.70 -36.18 18.16
N GLU A 853 7.55 -36.14 17.45
CA GLU A 853 7.53 -36.32 15.98
C GLU A 853 7.92 -35.00 15.25
N PRO A 854 9.12 -34.88 14.64
CA PRO A 854 9.71 -33.58 14.28
C PRO A 854 9.22 -33.00 12.94
N HIS A 855 8.44 -33.75 12.15
CA HIS A 855 8.12 -33.41 10.76
C HIS A 855 6.63 -33.52 10.38
N ALA A 856 5.73 -33.64 11.36
CA ALA A 856 4.31 -33.88 11.10
C ALA A 856 3.39 -33.03 12.00
N ASN A 857 3.38 -31.70 11.80
CA ASN A 857 2.50 -30.79 12.56
C ASN A 857 1.05 -31.29 12.63
N ILE A 858 0.51 -31.78 11.51
CA ILE A 858 -0.84 -32.34 11.42
C ILE A 858 -1.04 -33.55 12.35
N ARG A 859 -0.06 -34.45 12.46
CA ARG A 859 -0.18 -35.63 13.34
C ARG A 859 -0.05 -35.26 14.81
N ARG A 860 0.80 -34.27 15.14
CA ARG A 860 0.91 -33.74 16.50
C ARG A 860 -0.38 -33.04 16.93
N ASP A 861 -0.98 -32.27 16.02
CA ASP A 861 -2.27 -31.60 16.22
C ASP A 861 -3.40 -32.62 16.41
N GLU A 862 -3.44 -33.65 15.56
CA GLU A 862 -4.40 -34.75 15.66
C GLU A 862 -4.24 -35.53 16.96
N ALA A 863 -3.00 -35.83 17.37
CA ALA A 863 -2.71 -36.47 18.64
C ALA A 863 -3.13 -35.61 19.84
N LEU A 864 -2.89 -34.29 19.79
CA LEU A 864 -3.33 -33.35 20.82
C LEU A 864 -4.85 -33.35 20.96
N VAL A 865 -5.59 -33.30 19.85
CA VAL A 865 -7.07 -33.37 19.89
C VAL A 865 -7.54 -34.67 20.53
N TYR A 866 -6.93 -35.81 20.21
CA TYR A 866 -7.30 -37.09 20.83
C TYR A 866 -6.94 -37.14 22.31
N LEU A 867 -5.80 -36.60 22.70
CA LEU A 867 -5.41 -36.46 24.11
C LEU A 867 -6.41 -35.58 24.88
N VAL A 868 -6.86 -34.48 24.28
CA VAL A 868 -7.89 -33.60 24.88
C VAL A 868 -9.22 -34.33 25.05
N LEU A 869 -9.67 -35.08 24.04
CA LEU A 869 -10.91 -35.85 24.11
C LEU A 869 -10.85 -36.99 25.14
N MET A 870 -9.67 -37.57 25.33
CA MET A 870 -9.44 -38.60 26.35
C MET A 870 -9.38 -38.01 27.76
N GLY A 871 -8.83 -36.79 27.91
CA GLY A 871 -8.62 -36.13 29.18
C GLY A 871 -7.79 -36.97 30.17
N GLY A 872 -8.04 -36.78 31.46
CA GLY A 872 -7.39 -37.54 32.52
C GLY A 872 -6.11 -36.90 33.06
N THR A 873 -5.72 -37.30 34.27
CA THR A 873 -4.62 -36.69 35.03
C THR A 873 -3.25 -36.86 34.37
N GLU A 874 -3.03 -37.97 33.65
CA GLU A 874 -1.79 -38.24 32.92
C GLU A 874 -1.60 -37.27 31.75
N VAL A 875 -2.67 -36.99 30.99
CA VAL A 875 -2.64 -36.03 29.88
C VAL A 875 -2.42 -34.61 30.40
N ILE A 876 -3.17 -34.22 31.44
CA ILE A 876 -3.04 -32.90 32.07
C ILE A 876 -1.60 -32.68 32.57
N SER A 877 -1.03 -33.67 33.27
CA SER A 877 0.35 -33.59 33.78
C SER A 877 1.36 -33.44 32.65
N ALA A 878 1.19 -34.17 31.55
CA ALA A 878 2.09 -34.09 30.40
C ALA A 878 1.99 -32.74 29.65
N LEU A 879 0.80 -32.14 29.59
CA LEU A 879 0.61 -30.81 29.00
C LEU A 879 1.20 -29.72 29.90
N ILE A 880 1.05 -29.82 31.23
CA ILE A 880 1.68 -28.89 32.19
C ILE A 880 3.20 -28.98 32.11
N GLU A 881 3.76 -30.19 32.06
CA GLU A 881 5.20 -30.40 31.86
C GLU A 881 5.67 -29.75 30.54
N GLY A 882 4.88 -29.89 29.47
CA GLY A 882 5.18 -29.32 28.16
C GLY A 882 5.21 -27.78 28.12
N LEU A 883 4.49 -27.10 29.01
CA LEU A 883 4.55 -25.64 29.16
C LEU A 883 5.89 -25.15 29.71
N SER A 884 6.62 -26.00 30.43
CA SER A 884 7.93 -25.69 31.00
C SER A 884 9.08 -25.89 29.99
N VAL A 885 8.80 -26.42 28.80
CA VAL A 885 9.81 -26.64 27.76
C VAL A 885 10.18 -25.29 27.13
N PRO A 886 11.47 -24.87 27.16
CA PRO A 886 11.88 -23.61 26.54
C PRO A 886 11.64 -23.65 25.03
N ARG A 887 11.13 -22.54 24.48
CA ARG A 887 10.94 -22.40 23.03
C ARG A 887 12.30 -22.42 22.33
N LYS A 888 12.56 -23.44 21.53
CA LYS A 888 13.70 -23.45 20.59
C LYS A 888 13.35 -22.56 19.40
N GLU A 889 14.21 -21.60 19.05
CA GLU A 889 13.99 -20.68 17.91
C GLU A 889 13.80 -21.40 16.57
N THR A 890 14.31 -22.63 16.45
CA THR A 890 14.22 -23.45 15.24
C THR A 890 12.94 -24.29 15.15
N ASP A 891 12.14 -24.38 16.21
CA ASP A 891 10.92 -25.18 16.21
C ASP A 891 9.70 -24.36 15.76
N LYS A 892 9.27 -24.61 14.52
CA LYS A 892 8.07 -23.98 13.95
C LYS A 892 6.77 -24.40 14.64
N TYR A 893 6.75 -25.50 15.39
CA TYR A 893 5.53 -26.06 16.01
C TYR A 893 5.17 -25.40 17.35
N ASN A 894 6.03 -24.55 17.95
CA ASN A 894 5.75 -23.84 19.20
C ASN A 894 5.01 -24.71 20.26
N PHE A 895 5.69 -25.78 20.68
CA PHE A 895 5.15 -26.82 21.54
C PHE A 895 4.46 -26.31 22.83
N PRO A 896 4.99 -25.32 23.56
CA PRO A 896 4.32 -24.78 24.75
C PRO A 896 2.96 -24.14 24.43
N SER A 897 2.81 -23.45 23.30
CA SER A 897 1.52 -22.88 22.91
C SER A 897 0.48 -23.95 22.60
N HIS A 898 0.88 -25.08 22.02
CA HIS A 898 -0.04 -26.21 21.77
C HIS A 898 -0.41 -26.94 23.07
N CYS A 899 0.52 -27.04 24.04
CA CYS A 899 0.20 -27.58 25.37
C CYS A 899 -0.86 -26.73 26.08
N LEU A 900 -0.75 -25.41 25.96
CA LEU A 900 -1.74 -24.46 26.49
C LEU A 900 -3.10 -24.64 25.82
N LEU A 901 -3.15 -24.76 24.49
CA LEU A 901 -4.40 -25.05 23.76
C LEU A 901 -5.03 -26.38 24.21
N GLY A 902 -4.21 -27.40 24.46
CA GLY A 902 -4.67 -28.67 25.02
C GLY A 902 -5.34 -28.52 26.38
N LEU A 903 -4.73 -27.79 27.31
CA LEU A 903 -5.30 -27.54 28.64
C LEU A 903 -6.60 -26.73 28.56
N ILE A 904 -6.66 -25.75 27.67
CA ILE A 904 -7.89 -24.98 27.39
C ILE A 904 -8.98 -25.90 26.84
N GLY A 905 -8.64 -26.80 25.91
CA GLY A 905 -9.57 -27.76 25.31
C GLY A 905 -10.11 -28.79 26.31
N ILE A 906 -9.29 -29.25 27.25
CA ILE A 906 -9.73 -30.16 28.35
C ILE A 906 -10.67 -29.42 29.30
N GLY A 907 -10.46 -28.12 29.51
CA GLY A 907 -11.28 -27.29 30.38
C GLY A 907 -11.11 -27.61 31.87
N ASP A 908 -9.98 -28.21 32.27
CA ASP A 908 -9.70 -28.52 33.68
C ASP A 908 -9.46 -27.24 34.48
N LEU A 909 -10.36 -26.97 35.43
CA LEU A 909 -10.35 -25.73 36.18
C LEU A 909 -9.13 -25.58 37.10
N ASN A 910 -8.59 -26.69 37.61
CA ASN A 910 -7.43 -26.66 38.51
C ASN A 910 -6.15 -26.34 37.73
N ALA A 911 -5.97 -26.96 36.57
CA ALA A 911 -4.83 -26.68 35.69
C ALA A 911 -4.86 -25.24 35.15
N LEU A 912 -6.03 -24.74 34.77
CA LEU A 912 -6.19 -23.33 34.35
C LEU A 912 -5.96 -22.36 35.52
N GLN A 913 -6.36 -22.71 36.74
CA GLN A 913 -6.09 -21.92 37.94
C GLN A 913 -4.60 -21.90 38.28
N GLU A 914 -3.90 -23.03 38.17
CA GLU A 914 -2.45 -23.10 38.34
C GLU A 914 -1.74 -22.20 37.32
N LEU A 915 -2.22 -22.15 36.07
CA LEU A 915 -1.66 -21.29 35.03
C LEU A 915 -1.80 -19.79 35.31
N LEU A 916 -2.79 -19.37 36.10
CA LEU A 916 -2.89 -17.98 36.54
C LEU A 916 -1.74 -17.55 37.46
N THR A 917 -0.98 -18.51 38.01
CA THR A 917 0.21 -18.24 38.83
C THR A 917 1.51 -18.27 38.03
N SER A 918 1.44 -18.47 36.71
CA SER A 918 2.62 -18.51 35.83
C SER A 918 3.30 -17.14 35.70
N GLU A 919 4.63 -17.12 35.61
CA GLU A 919 5.40 -15.91 35.28
C GLU A 919 5.26 -15.48 33.81
N ASN A 920 4.67 -16.33 32.95
CA ASN A 920 4.51 -16.02 31.53
C ASN A 920 3.16 -15.33 31.26
N GLU A 921 3.21 -14.03 30.93
CA GLU A 921 2.03 -13.19 30.65
C GLU A 921 1.06 -13.81 29.63
N LYS A 922 1.58 -14.47 28.59
CA LYS A 922 0.74 -15.08 27.56
C LYS A 922 -0.08 -16.25 28.10
N PHE A 923 0.49 -17.02 29.03
CA PHE A 923 -0.19 -18.16 29.64
C PHE A 923 -1.25 -17.68 30.63
N VAL A 924 -0.92 -16.68 31.45
CA VAL A 924 -1.87 -16.05 32.36
C VAL A 924 -3.05 -15.43 31.61
N THR A 925 -2.79 -14.72 30.51
CA THR A 925 -3.83 -14.09 29.68
C THR A 925 -4.75 -15.13 29.05
N ALA A 926 -4.18 -16.16 28.43
CA ALA A 926 -4.97 -17.22 27.80
C ALA A 926 -5.78 -18.05 28.82
N ALA A 927 -5.19 -18.37 29.99
CA ALA A 927 -5.88 -19.06 31.07
C ALA A 927 -7.03 -18.22 31.64
N ALA A 928 -6.85 -16.90 31.78
CA ALA A 928 -7.90 -15.99 32.21
C ALA A 928 -9.08 -15.97 31.21
N TYR A 929 -8.80 -15.88 29.91
CA TYR A 929 -9.85 -15.95 28.88
C TYR A 929 -10.53 -17.32 28.80
N ALA A 930 -9.79 -18.42 28.97
CA ALA A 930 -10.35 -19.76 28.99
C ALA A 930 -11.28 -19.98 30.20
N LEU A 931 -10.89 -19.52 31.40
CA LEU A 931 -11.75 -19.54 32.58
C LEU A 931 -12.99 -18.66 32.41
N ALA A 932 -12.87 -17.53 31.70
CA ALA A 932 -13.98 -16.63 31.40
C ALA A 932 -14.96 -17.23 30.38
N GLY A 933 -14.44 -17.98 29.41
CA GLY A 933 -15.22 -18.68 28.39
C GLY A 933 -15.76 -20.05 28.81
N ASN A 934 -15.40 -20.54 30.01
CA ASN A 934 -15.84 -21.84 30.52
C ASN A 934 -17.35 -21.84 30.82
N ALA A 935 -18.05 -22.90 30.43
CA ALA A 935 -19.50 -23.04 30.65
C ALA A 935 -19.87 -23.23 32.13
N ASP A 936 -18.95 -23.72 32.97
CA ASP A 936 -19.15 -23.85 34.41
C ASP A 936 -18.95 -22.49 35.11
N ILE A 937 -19.91 -22.13 35.97
CA ILE A 937 -19.86 -20.94 36.82
C ILE A 937 -18.62 -20.93 37.73
N GLN A 938 -18.01 -22.08 38.00
CA GLN A 938 -16.76 -22.19 38.74
C GLN A 938 -15.60 -21.43 38.07
N GLY A 939 -15.50 -21.41 36.72
CA GLY A 939 -14.47 -20.65 36.03
C GLY A 939 -14.54 -19.15 36.35
N LYS A 940 -15.76 -18.60 36.35
CA LYS A 940 -16.01 -17.22 36.78
C LYS A 940 -15.74 -17.00 38.27
N ARG A 941 -16.03 -17.96 39.14
CA ARG A 941 -15.72 -17.86 40.58
C ARG A 941 -14.21 -17.81 40.81
N ILE A 942 -13.44 -18.63 40.09
CA ILE A 942 -11.97 -18.62 40.15
C ILE A 942 -11.48 -17.22 39.74
N LEU A 943 -11.91 -16.69 38.60
CA LEU A 943 -11.53 -15.33 38.18
C LEU A 943 -11.89 -14.24 39.20
N LEU A 944 -13.09 -14.30 39.77
CA LEU A 944 -13.53 -13.33 40.78
C LEU A 944 -12.69 -13.44 42.06
N SER A 945 -12.29 -14.64 42.48
CA SER A 945 -11.39 -14.83 43.63
C SER A 945 -9.95 -14.40 43.33
N THR A 946 -9.51 -14.51 42.07
CA THR A 946 -8.16 -14.13 41.63
C THR A 946 -8.05 -12.65 41.25
N SER A 947 -9.18 -11.92 41.13
CA SER A 947 -9.18 -10.48 40.84
C SER A 947 -8.51 -9.62 41.93
N ALA A 948 -8.35 -10.18 43.13
CA ALA A 948 -7.62 -9.58 44.25
C ALA A 948 -6.14 -9.98 44.31
N ALA A 949 -5.57 -10.61 43.28
CA ALA A 949 -4.17 -11.02 43.27
C ALA A 949 -3.21 -9.82 43.37
N GLU A 950 -2.13 -9.98 44.16
CA GLU A 950 -1.10 -8.96 44.34
C GLU A 950 -0.27 -8.72 43.06
N VAL A 951 -0.17 -9.72 42.18
CA VAL A 951 0.58 -9.62 40.92
C VAL A 951 -0.21 -8.82 39.88
N ASP A 952 0.28 -7.63 39.50
CA ASP A 952 -0.38 -6.69 38.58
C ASP A 952 -0.77 -7.34 37.24
N MET A 953 0.11 -8.17 36.67
CA MET A 953 -0.11 -8.88 35.40
C MET A 953 -1.34 -9.80 35.45
N VAL A 954 -1.51 -10.55 36.54
CA VAL A 954 -2.65 -11.45 36.74
C VAL A 954 -3.92 -10.63 36.88
N ARG A 955 -3.87 -9.53 37.64
CA ARG A 955 -4.99 -8.61 37.84
C ARG A 955 -5.46 -8.01 36.52
N GLU A 956 -4.55 -7.55 35.68
CA GLU A 956 -4.86 -6.97 34.37
C GLU A 956 -5.45 -8.00 33.40
N ALA A 957 -4.87 -9.20 33.33
CA ALA A 957 -5.40 -10.29 32.51
C ALA A 957 -6.81 -10.72 32.95
N VAL A 958 -7.03 -10.88 34.26
CA VAL A 958 -8.34 -11.22 34.84
C VAL A 958 -9.36 -10.12 34.60
N SER A 959 -8.98 -8.84 34.73
CA SER A 959 -9.87 -7.70 34.44
C SER A 959 -10.31 -7.71 32.98
N ARG A 960 -9.35 -7.84 32.04
CA ARG A 960 -9.64 -7.90 30.60
C ARG A 960 -10.55 -9.07 30.24
N ALA A 961 -10.35 -10.23 30.87
CA ALA A 961 -11.19 -11.41 30.66
C ALA A 961 -12.61 -11.23 31.24
N LEU A 962 -12.73 -10.62 32.42
CA LEU A 962 -14.02 -10.31 33.05
C LEU A 962 -14.83 -9.28 32.25
N ASP A 963 -14.18 -8.23 31.73
CA ASP A 963 -14.80 -7.23 30.86
C ASP A 963 -15.35 -7.88 29.58
N LYS A 964 -14.59 -8.80 28.97
CA LYS A 964 -15.05 -9.58 27.83
C LYS A 964 -16.23 -10.50 28.15
N THR A 965 -16.29 -11.13 29.32
CA THR A 965 -17.50 -11.89 29.71
C THR A 965 -18.75 -11.02 29.83
N ASN A 966 -18.61 -9.75 30.19
CA ASN A 966 -19.75 -8.82 30.23
C ASN A 966 -20.20 -8.44 28.80
N GLU A 967 -19.27 -8.32 27.85
CA GLU A 967 -19.58 -8.16 26.43
C GLU A 967 -20.21 -9.42 25.81
N TRP A 968 -19.85 -10.61 26.29
CA TRP A 968 -20.38 -11.89 25.77
C TRP A 968 -21.80 -12.21 26.24
N ARG A 969 -22.29 -11.57 27.31
CA ARG A 969 -23.69 -11.65 27.75
C ARG A 969 -24.59 -10.96 26.72
N LEU A 970 -25.34 -11.76 25.96
CA LEU A 970 -26.54 -11.27 25.26
C LEU A 970 -27.55 -10.76 26.31
N PRO A 971 -28.37 -9.73 26.00
CA PRO A 971 -29.55 -9.45 26.81
C PRO A 971 -30.47 -10.68 26.74
N GLU A 972 -30.88 -11.22 27.89
CA GLU A 972 -31.83 -12.33 27.98
C GLU A 972 -33.11 -12.00 27.18
N ARG A 973 -33.34 -12.75 26.10
CA ARG A 973 -34.61 -12.87 25.39
C ARG A 973 -34.82 -14.31 24.96
#